data_AF-A0A6J1R9W1-F1
#
_entry.id   AF-A0A6J1R9W1-F1
#
_cell.length_a   1.000
_cell.length_b   1.000
_cell.length_c   1.000
_cell.angle_alpha   90.00
_cell.angle_beta   90.00
_cell.angle_gamma   90.00
#
_symmetry.space_group_name_H-M   'P 1'
#
loop_
_entity.id
_entity.type
_entity.pdbx_description
1 polymer ?
#
loop_
_entity_poly.entity_id
_entity_poly.type
_entity_poly.pdbx_seq_one_letter_code
_entity_poly.pdbx_strand_id
1 'polypeptide(L)'
;MTIRRHNRPVLPGTKITRYRTFLPTGDINISTSPGGRNKEKTKQTPRELIITEVAVTQSSDMRESKRDWIFRVQVPNLEKNEVVYVVGNLPELGAWNHNQAIQMSQEHSSRRGSPIMLDNNSSGDFYNEDGDNAADGIFEEDGRIFSQKVALPIDANIEFRYFIAVICESNGTKNSAKTLIIRRWETHMTPRVIKRNTPSNFDNDTLPDPDKFGYHNNYSKIEQGWLTDETVIQFKLFNNPVKLWKNRLQNKKVHIKMTPVNLVRHNSLELQQFGGECIDDSLSMDTQDIVDQPAFTSITEIAVMNDEEARFKSQEQFGRPHNEDEFLIFNVAVRYPETIGYLVDYYVHSSRCFPGEPPNHIGFSYILPGALQPSVGLLTVPITSTKHRPIGQLTVEYVVIKPIPDHPWDMSISYAKHWEQRWSGLDVGHRGLGTSFKFETKNCANVRENTVASLKTASHHGADMVEFDVQLSKDLIPVIYHDFYVSISMKRKKQIEAMDMLEIPVKDLTLEQLHLLKVYHVAEGREKNPRFFDEDLEDHQPFPTLQTVLQELEQHVGCNIEIKWTMQLKDGTFELNHPFDLNMYLDIILKVVLEYGGHRKIVFSSFNPDICAMIRLKQNKYPVVFLTQGITSKYPTYHDPRCQTIPMAMRHALTADILGINVHTEDILRDPSQVKLVKDAGLIIFCWGDDNNDKGTIQYLKKLGLHAVIYDKIDEYNAKEVKESIFLVDARESQKELIALAHCNQTPQTQISTPLNTEKEYYLNRPSTTTSLKNIIGGDSIYSVPNMKLPTNCEESIEINEMTKDFSACANTFGHSVKANGASDVICKQPTPLPEFYGEDEAAKDCL
;
A
#
# COMPACT_ATOMS: atom_id res chain seq x y z
N MET A 1 -24.87 7.13 -77.10
CA MET A 1 -25.62 5.88 -77.32
C MET A 1 -26.30 5.50 -76.00
N THR A 2 -27.62 5.37 -76.09
CA THR A 2 -28.61 5.18 -75.02
C THR A 2 -28.60 3.74 -74.50
N ILE A 3 -28.86 3.51 -73.21
CA ILE A 3 -29.64 2.41 -72.58
C ILE A 3 -29.75 2.77 -71.07
N ARG A 4 -30.86 3.32 -70.57
CA ARG A 4 -32.11 2.70 -70.08
C ARG A 4 -31.97 1.69 -68.91
N ARG A 5 -32.39 2.18 -67.74
CA ARG A 5 -33.22 1.58 -66.65
C ARG A 5 -32.99 0.11 -66.27
N HIS A 6 -32.69 -0.16 -64.99
CA HIS A 6 -33.66 -0.72 -64.00
C HIS A 6 -33.10 -0.78 -62.57
N ASN A 7 -33.97 -0.39 -61.62
CA ASN A 7 -34.16 -0.86 -60.24
C ASN A 7 -33.14 -0.64 -59.11
N ARG A 8 -33.64 0.09 -58.09
CA ARG A 8 -33.25 0.05 -56.67
C ARG A 8 -33.41 -1.36 -56.07
N PRO A 9 -32.71 -1.64 -54.97
CA PRO A 9 -33.32 -2.36 -53.85
C PRO A 9 -33.37 -1.50 -52.57
N VAL A 10 -34.52 -1.58 -51.90
CA VAL A 10 -34.83 -1.07 -50.57
C VAL A 10 -34.96 -2.30 -49.65
N LEU A 11 -34.22 -2.28 -48.53
CA LEU A 11 -34.41 -2.91 -47.20
C LEU A 11 -34.80 -4.40 -47.07
N PRO A 12 -34.28 -5.05 -46.01
CA PRO A 12 -35.18 -5.72 -45.06
C PRO A 12 -35.01 -5.19 -43.64
N GLY A 13 -36.14 -4.88 -43.02
CA GLY A 13 -36.25 -4.37 -41.65
C GLY A 13 -36.10 -5.47 -40.60
N THR A 14 -35.42 -5.12 -39.51
CA THR A 14 -35.27 -5.94 -38.31
C THR A 14 -36.51 -5.81 -37.44
N LYS A 15 -37.25 -6.91 -37.24
CA LYS A 15 -38.37 -6.98 -36.30
C LYS A 15 -37.87 -7.21 -34.87
N ILE A 16 -38.45 -6.42 -33.99
CA ILE A 16 -38.37 -6.43 -32.53
C ILE A 16 -39.04 -7.69 -31.97
N THR A 17 -38.37 -8.41 -31.07
CA THR A 17 -39.00 -9.44 -30.23
C THR A 17 -38.65 -9.18 -28.76
N ARG A 18 -39.67 -8.81 -27.98
CA ARG A 18 -39.63 -8.68 -26.51
C ARG A 18 -39.64 -10.07 -25.87
N TYR A 19 -38.75 -10.32 -24.91
CA TYR A 19 -38.89 -11.44 -23.97
C TYR A 19 -39.38 -10.94 -22.61
N ARG A 20 -40.54 -11.45 -22.20
CA ARG A 20 -41.15 -11.35 -20.87
C ARG A 20 -40.81 -12.62 -20.11
N THR A 21 -40.34 -12.47 -18.88
CA THR A 21 -40.21 -13.53 -17.87
C THR A 21 -41.58 -13.93 -17.33
N PHE A 22 -41.87 -15.22 -17.26
CA PHE A 22 -43.04 -15.81 -16.61
C PHE A 22 -42.61 -16.93 -15.66
N LEU A 23 -43.07 -16.84 -14.41
CA LEU A 23 -43.15 -17.90 -13.42
C LEU A 23 -44.24 -18.92 -13.82
N PRO A 24 -44.14 -20.20 -13.41
CA PRO A 24 -45.29 -21.11 -13.43
C PRO A 24 -45.81 -21.44 -12.03
N THR A 25 -47.13 -21.45 -11.91
CA THR A 25 -47.96 -21.90 -10.78
C THR A 25 -48.88 -23.05 -11.20
N GLY A 26 -49.06 -24.04 -10.32
CA GLY A 26 -50.21 -24.99 -10.24
C GLY A 26 -50.25 -26.11 -11.29
N ASP A 27 -50.80 -27.31 -11.07
CA ASP A 27 -51.65 -27.80 -9.98
C ASP A 27 -51.96 -29.32 -10.19
N ILE A 28 -52.20 -30.07 -9.09
CA ILE A 28 -53.35 -31.02 -8.86
C ILE A 28 -53.30 -32.56 -9.20
N ASN A 29 -53.48 -33.37 -8.13
CA ASN A 29 -54.26 -34.63 -7.91
C ASN A 29 -53.75 -36.04 -8.34
N ILE A 30 -54.09 -37.21 -7.75
CA ILE A 30 -54.81 -37.73 -6.55
C ILE A 30 -54.62 -39.28 -6.48
N SER A 31 -54.50 -39.86 -5.26
CA SER A 31 -54.82 -41.25 -4.79
C SER A 31 -54.10 -42.49 -5.41
N THR A 32 -53.88 -43.64 -4.75
CA THR A 32 -54.53 -44.36 -3.62
C THR A 32 -53.52 -45.28 -2.88
N SER A 33 -53.77 -45.52 -1.59
CA SER A 33 -53.13 -46.53 -0.70
C SER A 33 -53.82 -47.91 -0.82
N PRO A 34 -53.34 -49.04 -0.22
CA PRO A 34 -53.36 -49.31 1.25
C PRO A 34 -52.13 -50.16 1.74
N GLY A 35 -51.82 -50.43 3.01
CA GLY A 35 -52.40 -50.19 4.33
C GLY A 35 -51.71 -51.15 5.34
N GLY A 36 -51.44 -50.72 6.58
CA GLY A 36 -50.80 -51.59 7.59
C GLY A 36 -50.50 -50.96 8.97
N ARG A 37 -51.58 -50.71 9.73
CA ARG A 37 -51.74 -50.43 11.18
C ARG A 37 -50.51 -50.49 12.13
N ASN A 38 -50.35 -49.47 12.98
CA ASN A 38 -50.81 -49.50 14.39
C ASN A 38 -50.73 -48.12 15.05
N LYS A 39 -51.75 -47.76 15.85
CA LYS A 39 -51.87 -46.51 16.63
C LYS A 39 -51.86 -46.86 18.12
N GLU A 40 -51.09 -46.13 18.92
CA GLU A 40 -51.61 -45.43 20.11
C GLU A 40 -50.64 -44.36 20.64
N LYS A 41 -51.22 -43.41 21.37
CA LYS A 41 -50.83 -42.00 21.51
C LYS A 41 -49.81 -41.73 22.62
N THR A 42 -48.87 -40.84 22.37
CA THR A 42 -48.28 -39.95 23.39
C THR A 42 -47.90 -38.63 22.72
N LYS A 43 -48.44 -37.51 23.24
CA LYS A 43 -48.10 -36.15 22.83
C LYS A 43 -46.67 -35.85 23.32
N GLN A 44 -45.76 -35.50 22.41
CA GLN A 44 -44.46 -34.93 22.76
C GLN A 44 -44.39 -33.47 22.32
N THR A 45 -44.06 -32.64 23.30
CA THR A 45 -43.68 -31.23 23.28
C THR A 45 -42.31 -31.02 22.61
N PRO A 46 -42.04 -29.85 22.00
CA PRO A 46 -40.71 -29.53 21.49
C PRO A 46 -39.76 -29.16 22.64
N ARG A 47 -38.52 -29.65 22.59
CA ARG A 47 -37.46 -29.35 23.56
C ARG A 47 -36.93 -27.93 23.38
N GLU A 48 -36.95 -27.19 24.48
CA GLU A 48 -36.41 -25.85 24.67
C GLU A 48 -34.88 -25.82 24.56
N LEU A 49 -34.38 -24.79 23.87
CA LEU A 49 -33.01 -24.30 23.99
C LEU A 49 -32.84 -23.71 25.40
N ILE A 50 -31.89 -24.26 26.15
CA ILE A 50 -31.50 -23.73 27.46
C ILE A 50 -30.71 -22.44 27.21
N ILE A 51 -31.42 -21.31 27.25
CA ILE A 51 -30.86 -19.99 27.50
C ILE A 51 -30.78 -19.87 29.02
N THR A 52 -29.57 -19.79 29.55
CA THR A 52 -29.38 -19.49 30.98
C THR A 52 -29.74 -18.02 31.19
N GLU A 53 -30.97 -17.76 31.65
CA GLU A 53 -31.36 -16.49 32.24
C GLU A 53 -30.49 -16.24 33.49
N VAL A 54 -29.47 -15.38 33.35
CA VAL A 54 -28.92 -14.69 34.52
C VAL A 54 -29.84 -13.50 34.77
N ALA A 55 -30.54 -13.57 35.89
CA ALA A 55 -31.49 -12.58 36.36
C ALA A 55 -30.93 -11.14 36.26
N VAL A 56 -31.55 -10.35 35.39
CA VAL A 56 -31.48 -8.89 35.45
C VAL A 56 -32.21 -8.48 36.73
N THR A 57 -31.43 -8.33 37.79
CA THR A 57 -31.88 -7.57 38.96
C THR A 57 -32.07 -6.13 38.50
N GLN A 58 -33.31 -5.64 38.59
CA GLN A 58 -33.60 -4.21 38.54
C GLN A 58 -32.85 -3.52 39.69
N SER A 59 -31.62 -3.08 39.42
CA SER A 59 -30.99 -2.00 40.17
C SER A 59 -31.39 -0.68 39.54
N SER A 60 -32.13 0.10 40.30
CA SER A 60 -32.46 1.52 40.11
C SER A 60 -31.45 2.33 39.28
N ASP A 61 -31.97 3.09 38.31
CA ASP A 61 -31.47 4.38 37.80
C ASP A 61 -29.98 4.71 38.07
N MET A 62 -29.08 4.24 37.20
CA MET A 62 -27.93 5.05 36.81
C MET A 62 -28.16 5.48 35.37
N ARG A 63 -28.63 6.72 35.17
CA ARG A 63 -28.44 7.39 33.88
C ARG A 63 -26.94 7.31 33.57
N GLU A 64 -26.56 6.76 32.42
CA GLU A 64 -25.20 6.90 31.90
C GLU A 64 -24.81 8.36 32.03
N SER A 65 -23.89 8.66 32.96
CA SER A 65 -23.51 10.03 33.22
C SER A 65 -22.68 10.49 32.03
N LYS A 66 -23.30 11.29 31.15
CA LYS A 66 -22.60 11.92 30.05
C LYS A 66 -21.98 13.24 30.50
N ARG A 67 -20.81 13.57 29.96
CA ARG A 67 -20.17 14.89 30.05
C ARG A 67 -20.23 15.56 28.70
N ASP A 68 -20.36 16.87 28.70
CA ASP A 68 -20.17 17.64 27.48
C ASP A 68 -18.67 17.85 27.25
N TRP A 69 -18.23 17.67 26.01
CA TRP A 69 -16.84 17.93 25.62
C TRP A 69 -16.82 18.76 24.35
N ILE A 70 -15.96 19.78 24.32
CA ILE A 70 -15.73 20.58 23.11
C ILE A 70 -14.40 20.13 22.50
N PHE A 71 -14.48 19.47 21.35
CA PHE A 71 -13.30 19.26 20.50
C PHE A 71 -12.99 20.58 19.81
N ARG A 72 -11.74 21.03 19.88
CA ARG A 72 -11.32 22.30 19.28
C ARG A 72 -9.93 22.12 18.69
N VAL A 73 -9.76 22.42 17.40
CA VAL A 73 -8.51 22.19 16.66
C VAL A 73 -8.20 23.36 15.73
N GLN A 74 -6.93 23.76 15.71
CA GLN A 74 -6.36 24.73 14.81
C GLN A 74 -5.75 24.00 13.60
N VAL A 75 -6.19 24.39 12.39
CA VAL A 75 -5.78 23.77 11.13
C VAL A 75 -5.17 24.82 10.21
N PRO A 76 -3.87 24.71 9.85
CA PRO A 76 -3.25 25.56 8.84
C PRO A 76 -3.54 25.07 7.42
N ASN A 77 -3.50 25.97 6.44
CA ASN A 77 -3.50 25.64 5.01
C ASN A 77 -4.63 24.68 4.60
N LEU A 78 -5.87 25.01 4.98
CA LEU A 78 -7.06 24.29 4.56
C LEU A 78 -7.55 24.87 3.22
N GLU A 79 -7.86 24.02 2.24
CA GLU A 79 -8.38 24.48 0.94
C GLU A 79 -9.88 24.86 1.02
N LYS A 80 -10.44 25.47 -0.03
CA LYS A 80 -11.82 26.02 -0.03
C LYS A 80 -12.90 24.94 0.22
N ASN A 81 -12.68 23.72 -0.28
CA ASN A 81 -13.65 22.62 -0.22
C ASN A 81 -13.28 21.54 0.82
N GLU A 82 -12.19 21.75 1.56
CA GLU A 82 -11.77 20.84 2.62
C GLU A 82 -12.52 21.14 3.93
N VAL A 83 -12.87 20.09 4.64
CA VAL A 83 -13.63 20.12 5.88
C VAL A 83 -12.94 19.29 6.94
N VAL A 84 -13.00 19.75 8.19
CA VAL A 84 -12.34 19.12 9.35
C VAL A 84 -13.31 18.19 10.07
N TYR A 85 -12.82 17.04 10.49
CA TYR A 85 -13.57 16.01 11.17
C TYR A 85 -12.83 15.48 12.40
N VAL A 86 -13.61 14.96 13.36
CA VAL A 86 -13.12 14.16 14.49
C VAL A 86 -13.73 12.76 14.43
N VAL A 87 -12.89 11.75 14.66
CA VAL A 87 -13.28 10.33 14.72
C VAL A 87 -12.65 9.69 15.94
N GLY A 88 -13.30 8.67 16.51
CA GLY A 88 -12.80 7.99 17.71
C GLY A 88 -13.41 6.63 17.96
N ASN A 89 -13.00 5.99 19.06
CA ASN A 89 -13.36 4.61 19.41
C ASN A 89 -14.83 4.38 19.76
N LEU A 90 -15.56 5.43 20.15
CA LEU A 90 -16.96 5.34 20.55
C LEU A 90 -17.93 5.48 19.36
N PRO A 91 -19.13 4.89 19.43
CA PRO A 91 -20.18 5.10 18.42
C PRO A 91 -20.52 6.59 18.22
N GLU A 92 -20.51 7.40 19.29
CA GLU A 92 -20.73 8.85 19.19
C GLU A 92 -19.66 9.54 18.34
N LEU A 93 -18.45 8.98 18.24
CA LEU A 93 -17.34 9.48 17.43
C LEU A 93 -17.11 8.64 16.16
N GLY A 94 -18.09 7.82 15.77
CA GLY A 94 -18.07 7.03 14.54
C GLY A 94 -17.31 5.71 14.61
N ALA A 95 -16.87 5.25 15.79
CA ALA A 95 -16.20 3.95 15.99
C ALA A 95 -15.06 3.70 14.98
N TRP A 96 -14.19 4.69 14.80
CA TRP A 96 -13.08 4.72 13.84
C TRP A 96 -13.45 4.67 12.35
N ASN A 97 -14.75 4.71 12.03
CA ASN A 97 -15.25 4.77 10.66
C ASN A 97 -15.41 6.23 10.21
N HIS A 98 -14.64 6.63 9.19
CA HIS A 98 -14.67 7.99 8.63
C HIS A 98 -16.07 8.43 8.15
N ASN A 99 -16.90 7.52 7.63
CA ASN A 99 -18.25 7.87 7.16
C ASN A 99 -19.23 8.19 8.30
N GLN A 100 -18.87 7.83 9.54
CA GLN A 100 -19.65 8.10 10.74
C GLN A 100 -19.00 9.17 11.63
N ALA A 101 -17.91 9.78 11.17
CA ALA A 101 -17.18 10.80 11.90
C ALA A 101 -17.98 12.10 12.04
N ILE A 102 -17.63 12.89 13.05
CA ILE A 102 -18.30 14.17 13.32
C ILE A 102 -17.60 15.28 12.54
N GLN A 103 -18.36 15.98 11.71
CA GLN A 103 -17.91 17.19 11.04
C GLN A 103 -17.77 18.35 12.05
N MET A 104 -16.67 19.09 11.98
CA MET A 104 -16.41 20.24 12.85
C MET A 104 -16.82 21.55 12.17
N SER A 105 -17.25 22.53 12.98
CA SER A 105 -17.67 23.85 12.50
C SER A 105 -16.54 24.87 12.66
N GLN A 106 -16.31 25.71 11.65
CA GLN A 106 -15.32 26.78 11.76
C GLN A 106 -15.79 27.82 12.78
N GLU A 107 -14.91 28.24 13.68
CA GLU A 107 -15.21 29.35 14.58
C GLU A 107 -15.09 30.68 13.83
N HIS A 108 -16.16 31.47 13.86
CA HIS A 108 -16.10 32.83 13.36
C HIS A 108 -15.44 33.72 14.40
N SER A 109 -14.32 34.34 14.03
CA SER A 109 -13.67 35.37 14.83
C SER A 109 -14.58 36.59 14.90
N SER A 110 -15.45 36.64 15.92
CA SER A 110 -16.13 37.86 16.32
C SER A 110 -15.07 38.88 16.73
N ARG A 111 -14.64 39.76 15.81
CA ARG A 111 -13.98 41.00 16.19
C ARG A 111 -14.90 41.69 17.19
N ARG A 112 -14.50 41.72 18.46
CA ARG A 112 -15.08 42.63 19.46
C ARG A 112 -14.76 44.05 19.02
N GLY A 113 -15.63 44.62 18.19
CA GLY A 113 -15.76 46.05 17.94
C GLY A 113 -17.21 46.41 18.22
N SER A 114 -17.43 47.24 19.22
CA SER A 114 -18.74 47.77 19.61
C SER A 114 -19.54 48.25 18.39
N PRO A 115 -20.87 48.07 18.36
CA PRO A 115 -21.69 48.54 17.24
C PRO A 115 -21.79 50.06 17.32
N ILE A 116 -21.07 50.77 16.44
CA ILE A 116 -21.37 52.16 16.13
C ILE A 116 -22.45 52.13 15.05
N MET A 117 -23.61 52.67 15.42
CA MET A 117 -24.75 52.94 14.55
C MET A 117 -24.29 53.68 13.28
N LEU A 118 -24.58 53.13 12.10
CA LEU A 118 -24.48 53.84 10.83
C LEU A 118 -25.86 54.40 10.51
N ASP A 119 -25.98 55.72 10.67
CA ASP A 119 -27.09 56.51 10.14
C ASP A 119 -26.93 56.67 8.61
N ASN A 120 -28.05 56.50 7.92
CA ASN A 120 -28.25 56.81 6.51
C ASN A 120 -28.16 58.32 6.26
N ASN A 121 -27.33 58.74 5.30
CA ASN A 121 -27.62 59.70 4.22
C ASN A 121 -26.33 60.32 3.67
N SER A 122 -26.01 60.08 2.40
CA SER A 122 -25.93 61.15 1.39
C SER A 122 -25.31 60.61 0.10
N SER A 123 -26.04 60.83 -0.98
CA SER A 123 -25.66 60.76 -2.39
C SER A 123 -24.49 61.68 -2.77
N GLY A 124 -23.68 61.25 -3.73
CA GLY A 124 -22.71 62.10 -4.45
C GLY A 124 -21.76 61.30 -5.34
N ASP A 125 -22.06 61.25 -6.65
CA ASP A 125 -21.15 60.77 -7.71
C ASP A 125 -19.86 61.60 -7.77
N PHE A 126 -18.71 60.99 -8.13
CA PHE A 126 -17.70 61.53 -9.06
C PHE A 126 -16.61 60.48 -9.40
N TYR A 127 -16.18 60.48 -10.67
CA TYR A 127 -15.21 59.59 -11.32
C TYR A 127 -13.73 59.99 -11.08
N ASN A 128 -12.83 58.98 -11.16
CA ASN A 128 -11.46 58.93 -11.74
C ASN A 128 -10.52 58.08 -10.84
N GLU A 129 -10.02 56.93 -11.32
CA GLU A 129 -8.83 56.69 -12.16
C GLU A 129 -7.54 56.56 -11.34
N ASP A 130 -6.75 55.54 -11.70
CA ASP A 130 -5.39 55.17 -11.26
C ASP A 130 -5.15 54.41 -9.94
N GLY A 131 -4.42 53.29 -10.09
CA GLY A 131 -3.37 52.92 -9.14
C GLY A 131 -3.35 51.46 -8.69
N ASP A 132 -2.65 50.61 -9.45
CA ASP A 132 -2.00 49.41 -8.94
C ASP A 132 -1.36 49.67 -7.57
N ASN A 133 -1.70 48.83 -6.59
CA ASN A 133 -0.78 48.34 -5.56
C ASN A 133 -1.43 47.13 -4.88
N ALA A 134 -1.15 45.96 -5.44
CA ALA A 134 -1.10 44.71 -4.70
C ALA A 134 0.00 44.87 -3.63
N ALA A 135 -0.38 45.41 -2.47
CA ALA A 135 0.43 45.40 -1.29
C ALA A 135 0.12 44.10 -0.53
N ASP A 136 1.07 43.18 -0.61
CA ASP A 136 1.22 41.98 0.21
C ASP A 136 0.68 42.17 1.64
N GLY A 137 -0.45 41.54 1.92
CA GLY A 137 -0.90 41.25 3.26
C GLY A 137 -0.17 40.04 3.82
N ILE A 138 1.10 40.22 4.20
CA ILE A 138 1.84 39.27 5.05
C ILE A 138 1.21 39.32 6.44
N PHE A 139 0.05 38.68 6.69
CA PHE A 139 -0.48 38.33 8.03
C PHE A 139 -1.65 37.33 7.93
N GLU A 140 -1.40 36.08 7.52
CA GLU A 140 -2.27 34.93 7.83
C GLU A 140 -1.43 33.68 8.14
N GLU A 141 -0.59 33.72 9.19
CA GLU A 141 0.07 32.50 9.72
C GLU A 141 -0.74 31.82 10.85
N ASP A 142 -1.81 32.44 11.35
CA ASP A 142 -2.67 31.81 12.35
C ASP A 142 -3.75 30.95 11.67
N GLY A 143 -3.54 29.63 11.70
CA GLY A 143 -4.47 28.65 11.14
C GLY A 143 -5.90 28.79 11.68
N ARG A 144 -6.89 28.37 10.87
CA ARG A 144 -8.31 28.46 11.19
C ARG A 144 -8.68 27.50 12.32
N ILE A 145 -9.52 27.95 13.26
CA ILE A 145 -9.97 27.13 14.40
C ILE A 145 -11.33 26.52 14.09
N PHE A 146 -11.48 25.25 14.41
CA PHE A 146 -12.71 24.47 14.27
C PHE A 146 -13.10 23.90 15.62
N SER A 147 -14.40 23.89 15.93
CA SER A 147 -14.90 23.24 17.13
C SER A 147 -16.20 22.48 16.93
N GLN A 148 -16.42 21.53 17.82
CA GLN A 148 -17.66 20.77 17.90
C GLN A 148 -17.89 20.26 19.32
N LYS A 149 -19.10 20.48 19.84
CA LYS A 149 -19.55 20.00 21.13
C LYS A 149 -20.20 18.62 20.99
N VAL A 150 -19.82 17.68 21.85
CA VAL A 150 -20.30 16.29 21.84
C VAL A 150 -20.53 15.80 23.27
N ALA A 151 -21.62 15.08 23.50
CA ALA A 151 -21.91 14.44 24.78
C ALA A 151 -21.23 13.05 24.82
N LEU A 152 -20.34 12.84 25.80
CA LEU A 152 -19.47 11.68 25.90
C LEU A 152 -19.66 10.92 27.24
N PRO A 153 -19.56 9.59 27.28
CA PRO A 153 -19.71 8.81 28.52
C PRO A 153 -18.57 9.06 29.51
N ILE A 154 -18.88 9.34 30.78
CA ILE A 154 -17.88 9.68 31.81
C ILE A 154 -17.01 8.51 32.25
N ASP A 155 -17.52 7.30 32.19
CA ASP A 155 -16.92 6.08 32.74
C ASP A 155 -15.95 5.36 31.79
N ALA A 156 -15.80 5.86 30.56
CA ALA A 156 -14.94 5.28 29.53
C ALA A 156 -13.74 6.17 29.17
N ASN A 157 -12.62 5.52 28.79
CA ASN A 157 -11.52 6.20 28.08
C ASN A 157 -11.95 6.42 26.63
N ILE A 158 -11.66 7.62 26.12
CA ILE A 158 -12.06 8.03 24.78
C ILE A 158 -10.80 8.31 23.98
N GLU A 159 -10.67 7.62 22.86
CA GLU A 159 -9.57 7.77 21.93
C GLU A 159 -10.08 8.43 20.66
N PHE A 160 -9.36 9.43 20.15
CA PHE A 160 -9.79 10.17 18.97
C PHE A 160 -8.63 10.69 18.12
N ARG A 161 -8.96 11.07 16.88
CA ARG A 161 -8.08 11.67 15.88
C ARG A 161 -8.82 12.72 15.07
N TYR A 162 -8.08 13.69 14.56
CA TYR A 162 -8.58 14.62 13.56
C TYR A 162 -8.24 14.17 12.14
N PHE A 163 -9.09 14.52 11.18
CA PHE A 163 -8.78 14.38 9.75
C PHE A 163 -9.45 15.47 8.91
N ILE A 164 -8.97 15.60 7.68
CA ILE A 164 -9.44 16.55 6.68
C ILE A 164 -9.95 15.76 5.48
N ALA A 165 -11.16 16.09 5.03
CA ALA A 165 -11.80 15.45 3.90
C ALA A 165 -12.56 16.44 3.02
N VAL A 166 -12.83 16.04 1.78
CA VAL A 166 -13.75 16.74 0.88
C VAL A 166 -15.08 16.00 0.88
N ILE A 167 -16.17 16.76 0.98
CA ILE A 167 -17.54 16.23 0.95
C ILE A 167 -17.99 16.07 -0.50
N CYS A 168 -18.43 14.87 -0.84
CA CYS A 168 -18.92 14.53 -2.16
C CYS A 168 -20.43 14.27 -2.11
N GLU A 169 -21.23 15.14 -2.73
CA GLU A 169 -22.69 15.01 -2.80
C GLU A 169 -23.13 13.88 -3.75
N SER A 170 -24.31 13.28 -3.53
CA SER A 170 -24.80 12.20 -4.37
C SER A 170 -25.36 12.70 -5.70
N ASN A 171 -24.93 12.10 -6.82
CA ASN A 171 -25.41 12.41 -8.17
C ASN A 171 -26.76 11.75 -8.51
N GLY A 172 -27.72 11.77 -7.58
CA GLY A 172 -29.16 11.45 -7.78
C GLY A 172 -29.54 10.06 -8.32
N THR A 173 -28.59 9.26 -8.78
CA THR A 173 -28.80 7.99 -9.52
C THR A 173 -28.43 6.75 -8.71
N LYS A 174 -27.76 6.94 -7.57
CA LYS A 174 -27.57 5.93 -6.53
C LYS A 174 -28.07 6.52 -5.22
N ASN A 175 -28.86 5.76 -4.46
CA ASN A 175 -29.16 6.04 -3.05
C ASN A 175 -27.90 5.86 -2.19
N SER A 176 -26.76 6.42 -2.61
CA SER A 176 -25.52 6.40 -1.84
C SER A 176 -25.52 7.57 -0.87
N ALA A 177 -25.23 7.28 0.40
CA ALA A 177 -24.97 8.25 1.43
C ALA A 177 -23.87 9.26 1.01
N LYS A 178 -23.77 10.36 1.75
CA LYS A 178 -22.63 11.30 1.69
C LYS A 178 -21.32 10.50 1.71
N THR A 179 -20.45 10.68 0.70
CA THR A 179 -19.11 10.07 0.68
C THR A 179 -18.06 11.13 1.00
N LEU A 180 -16.97 10.69 1.64
CA LEU A 180 -15.85 11.55 2.04
C LEU A 180 -14.58 11.11 1.33
N ILE A 181 -13.92 12.04 0.64
CA ILE A 181 -12.57 11.84 0.10
C ILE A 181 -11.57 12.30 1.16
N ILE A 182 -10.82 11.36 1.73
CA ILE A 182 -9.87 11.67 2.82
C ILE A 182 -8.61 12.29 2.22
N ARG A 183 -8.30 13.53 2.61
CA ARG A 183 -7.11 14.24 2.12
C ARG A 183 -5.92 14.03 3.03
N ARG A 184 -6.10 14.28 4.33
CA ARG A 184 -5.04 14.27 5.35
C ARG A 184 -5.59 13.78 6.69
N TRP A 185 -4.81 13.02 7.45
CA TRP A 185 -5.24 12.53 8.77
C TRP A 185 -4.08 12.31 9.74
N GLU A 186 -4.38 12.32 11.04
CA GLU A 186 -3.39 12.10 12.11
C GLU A 186 -3.05 10.61 12.29
N THR A 187 -1.77 10.23 12.14
CA THR A 187 -1.33 8.82 12.18
C THR A 187 -0.32 8.50 13.29
N HIS A 188 -0.30 9.30 14.36
CA HIS A 188 0.44 8.99 15.59
C HIS A 188 0.11 7.56 16.05
N MET A 189 1.10 6.80 16.50
CA MET A 189 0.87 5.41 16.93
C MET A 189 -0.12 5.32 18.09
N THR A 190 -0.08 6.29 19.00
CA THR A 190 -1.07 6.48 20.06
C THR A 190 -2.06 7.58 19.65
N PRO A 191 -3.37 7.30 19.61
CA PRO A 191 -4.38 8.34 19.41
C PRO A 191 -4.41 9.34 20.58
N ARG A 192 -5.13 10.45 20.41
CA ARG A 192 -5.38 11.39 21.52
C ARG A 192 -6.33 10.74 22.52
N VAL A 193 -6.12 10.95 23.82
CA VAL A 193 -6.88 10.26 24.88
C VAL A 193 -7.55 11.24 25.84
N ILE A 194 -8.85 11.06 26.06
CA ILE A 194 -9.60 11.63 27.18
C ILE A 194 -9.82 10.53 28.20
N LYS A 195 -9.21 10.67 29.38
CA LYS A 195 -9.31 9.65 30.44
C LYS A 195 -10.73 9.58 31.01
N ARG A 196 -11.15 8.38 31.43
CA ARG A 196 -12.38 8.20 32.23
C ARG A 196 -12.36 9.10 33.47
N ASN A 197 -13.54 9.53 33.91
CA ASN A 197 -13.77 10.43 35.03
C ASN A 197 -13.17 11.83 34.88
N THR A 198 -12.68 12.21 33.69
CA THR A 198 -12.30 13.60 33.40
C THR A 198 -13.58 14.44 33.29
N PRO A 199 -13.70 15.59 33.99
CA PRO A 199 -14.84 16.49 33.85
C PRO A 199 -14.87 17.14 32.45
N SER A 200 -15.93 17.88 32.13
CA SER A 200 -16.00 18.70 30.91
C SER A 200 -14.79 19.64 30.79
N ASN A 201 -14.28 19.86 29.57
CA ASN A 201 -13.09 20.68 29.32
C ASN A 201 -13.36 22.19 29.14
N PHE A 202 -14.55 22.66 29.51
CA PHE A 202 -14.96 24.04 29.40
C PHE A 202 -15.91 24.40 30.54
N ASP A 203 -15.88 25.67 30.93
CA ASP A 203 -16.84 26.30 31.84
C ASP A 203 -17.58 27.42 31.11
N ASN A 204 -18.65 27.97 31.70
CA ASN A 204 -19.58 28.91 31.06
C ASN A 204 -18.92 30.12 30.36
N ASP A 205 -17.68 30.50 30.72
CA ASP A 205 -16.96 31.65 30.15
C ASP A 205 -15.58 31.34 29.54
N THR A 206 -15.10 30.09 29.57
CA THR A 206 -13.74 29.75 29.09
C THR A 206 -13.73 28.50 28.22
N LEU A 207 -13.32 28.67 26.95
CA LEU A 207 -13.09 27.57 26.01
C LEU A 207 -11.68 26.99 26.19
N PRO A 208 -11.48 25.69 25.92
CA PRO A 208 -10.16 25.09 25.91
C PRO A 208 -9.28 25.71 24.81
N ASP A 209 -7.97 25.68 25.03
CA ASP A 209 -7.01 25.97 23.96
C ASP A 209 -7.18 24.95 22.82
N PRO A 210 -7.10 25.39 21.55
CA PRO A 210 -7.25 24.49 20.42
C PRO A 210 -6.07 23.53 20.33
N ASP A 211 -6.37 22.25 20.06
CA ASP A 211 -5.37 21.29 19.60
C ASP A 211 -4.72 21.78 18.30
N LYS A 212 -3.47 21.41 18.03
CA LYS A 212 -2.84 21.66 16.74
C LYS A 212 -2.97 20.43 15.86
N PHE A 213 -3.61 20.56 14.70
CA PHE A 213 -3.81 19.44 13.78
C PHE A 213 -2.48 18.80 13.40
N GLY A 214 -2.40 17.47 13.58
CA GLY A 214 -1.20 16.71 13.28
C GLY A 214 -0.07 16.85 14.27
N TYR A 215 -0.19 17.65 15.34
CA TYR A 215 0.82 17.78 16.37
C TYR A 215 0.30 17.23 17.70
N HIS A 216 0.94 16.15 18.18
CA HIS A 216 0.55 15.43 19.39
C HIS A 216 1.79 14.76 19.98
N ASN A 217 1.89 14.68 21.31
CA ASN A 217 3.05 14.11 22.02
C ASN A 217 4.41 14.71 21.59
N ASN A 218 4.45 16.03 21.38
CA ASN A 218 5.64 16.81 20.98
C ASN A 218 6.20 16.54 19.58
N TYR A 219 5.48 15.83 18.70
CA TYR A 219 5.89 15.66 17.30
C TYR A 219 4.71 15.79 16.33
N SER A 220 5.03 16.15 15.08
CA SER A 220 4.04 16.22 14.01
C SER A 220 4.00 14.92 13.21
N LYS A 221 2.80 14.40 12.94
CA LYS A 221 2.60 13.25 12.06
C LYS A 221 1.24 13.32 11.36
N ILE A 222 1.30 13.51 10.05
CA ILE A 222 0.15 13.60 9.15
C ILE A 222 0.49 12.77 7.92
N GLU A 223 -0.46 11.96 7.46
CA GLU A 223 -0.34 11.21 6.21
C GLU A 223 -1.46 11.57 5.25
N GLN A 224 -1.22 11.37 3.95
CA GLN A 224 -2.26 11.41 2.95
C GLN A 224 -3.26 10.27 3.17
N GLY A 225 -4.51 10.51 2.77
CA GLY A 225 -5.56 9.49 2.81
C GLY A 225 -5.31 8.31 1.86
N TRP A 226 -6.34 7.48 1.73
CA TRP A 226 -6.44 6.37 0.80
C TRP A 226 -7.70 6.58 -0.05
N LEU A 227 -7.83 5.84 -1.14
CA LEU A 227 -8.99 5.91 -2.02
C LEU A 227 -10.24 5.42 -1.29
N THR A 228 -11.27 6.27 -1.24
CA THR A 228 -12.57 5.90 -0.65
C THR A 228 -13.64 5.76 -1.72
N ASP A 229 -13.77 6.74 -2.62
CA ASP A 229 -14.81 6.79 -3.67
C ASP A 229 -14.25 7.28 -5.01
N GLU A 230 -13.08 7.93 -4.99
CA GLU A 230 -12.39 8.43 -6.17
C GLU A 230 -11.51 7.38 -6.84
N THR A 231 -11.37 7.50 -8.15
CA THR A 231 -10.43 6.73 -8.97
C THR A 231 -9.24 7.60 -9.31
N VAL A 232 -8.03 7.07 -9.17
CA VAL A 232 -6.80 7.70 -9.62
C VAL A 232 -6.36 7.08 -10.93
N ILE A 233 -6.06 7.90 -11.93
CA ILE A 233 -5.43 7.46 -13.18
C ILE A 233 -4.05 8.08 -13.23
N GLN A 234 -3.03 7.23 -13.29
CA GLN A 234 -1.65 7.66 -13.50
C GLN A 234 -1.27 7.48 -14.95
N PHE A 235 -0.91 8.57 -15.62
CA PHE A 235 -0.36 8.58 -16.96
C PHE A 235 1.16 8.77 -16.90
N LYS A 236 1.90 7.81 -17.44
CA LYS A 236 3.35 7.71 -17.37
C LYS A 236 3.94 8.01 -18.74
N LEU A 237 4.86 8.98 -18.76
CA LEU A 237 5.55 9.48 -19.93
C LEU A 237 7.04 9.29 -19.75
N PHE A 238 7.63 8.39 -20.53
CA PHE A 238 9.06 8.06 -20.53
C PHE A 238 9.44 7.44 -21.89
N ASN A 239 10.74 7.25 -22.16
CA ASN A 239 11.26 6.67 -23.40
C ASN A 239 10.81 7.42 -24.68
N ASN A 240 10.98 8.74 -24.71
CA ASN A 240 10.59 9.59 -25.84
C ASN A 240 9.11 9.44 -26.26
N PRO A 241 8.18 9.75 -25.34
CA PRO A 241 6.74 9.55 -25.53
C PRO A 241 6.14 10.46 -26.59
N VAL A 242 6.75 11.61 -26.88
CA VAL A 242 6.25 12.61 -27.85
C VAL A 242 7.08 12.56 -29.13
N LYS A 243 6.44 12.24 -30.26
CA LYS A 243 7.06 12.26 -31.59
C LYS A 243 6.39 13.30 -32.47
N LEU A 244 7.10 14.39 -32.79
CA LEU A 244 6.61 15.47 -33.67
C LEU A 244 7.16 15.33 -35.10
N TRP A 245 6.29 15.42 -36.10
CA TRP A 245 6.64 15.25 -37.52
C TRP A 245 7.03 16.56 -38.22
N LYS A 246 6.79 17.70 -37.60
CA LYS A 246 7.17 19.01 -38.18
C LYS A 246 8.62 19.34 -37.84
N ASN A 247 9.47 19.47 -38.86
CA ASN A 247 10.89 19.84 -38.71
C ASN A 247 11.14 21.10 -37.87
N ARG A 248 10.25 22.11 -37.94
CA ARG A 248 10.38 23.34 -37.12
C ARG A 248 10.16 23.12 -35.62
N LEU A 249 9.48 22.04 -35.26
CA LEU A 249 9.21 21.65 -33.87
C LEU A 249 10.17 20.56 -33.38
N GLN A 250 10.87 19.88 -34.29
CA GLN A 250 11.95 18.96 -33.93
C GLN A 250 13.02 19.77 -33.19
N ASN A 251 13.49 19.24 -32.06
CA ASN A 251 14.46 19.85 -31.13
C ASN A 251 13.95 21.03 -30.30
N LYS A 252 12.65 21.32 -30.30
CA LYS A 252 12.08 22.30 -29.35
C LYS A 252 11.62 21.61 -28.07
N LYS A 253 11.87 22.26 -26.93
CA LYS A 253 11.37 21.80 -25.63
C LYS A 253 9.85 21.95 -25.57
N VAL A 254 9.15 20.82 -25.51
CA VAL A 254 7.68 20.76 -25.45
C VAL A 254 7.25 20.72 -23.99
N HIS A 255 6.33 21.60 -23.62
CA HIS A 255 5.66 21.56 -22.33
C HIS A 255 4.34 20.80 -22.47
N ILE A 256 4.08 19.90 -21.55
CA ILE A 256 2.92 19.01 -21.58
C ILE A 256 2.05 19.32 -20.37
N LYS A 257 0.76 19.56 -20.61
CA LYS A 257 -0.26 19.81 -19.62
C LYS A 257 -1.38 18.81 -19.79
N MET A 258 -1.84 18.21 -18.70
CA MET A 258 -3.03 17.37 -18.70
C MET A 258 -4.18 18.11 -18.01
N THR A 259 -5.36 18.06 -18.62
CA THR A 259 -6.59 18.67 -18.11
C THR A 259 -7.73 17.66 -18.20
N PRO A 260 -8.31 17.20 -17.08
CA PRO A 260 -9.55 16.42 -17.10
C PRO A 260 -10.73 17.31 -17.55
N VAL A 261 -11.53 16.79 -18.46
CA VAL A 261 -12.66 17.48 -19.10
C VAL A 261 -13.90 16.63 -18.93
N ASN A 262 -14.95 17.18 -18.33
CA ASN A 262 -16.24 16.50 -18.22
C ASN A 262 -16.93 16.45 -19.58
N LEU A 263 -17.24 15.24 -20.05
CA LEU A 263 -17.87 14.98 -21.35
C LEU A 263 -19.41 14.99 -21.26
N VAL A 264 -19.98 14.96 -20.05
CA VAL A 264 -21.42 15.03 -19.84
C VAL A 264 -21.82 16.50 -19.77
N ARG A 265 -22.60 16.96 -20.76
CA ARG A 265 -23.23 18.28 -20.71
C ARG A 265 -24.24 18.30 -19.57
N HIS A 266 -24.08 19.20 -18.62
CA HIS A 266 -25.22 19.60 -17.80
C HIS A 266 -26.21 20.27 -18.75
N ASN A 267 -27.33 19.60 -19.04
CA ASN A 267 -28.53 20.31 -19.48
C ASN A 267 -28.98 21.15 -18.29
N SER A 268 -28.36 22.31 -18.09
CA SER A 268 -28.88 23.34 -17.21
C SER A 268 -30.25 23.73 -17.78
N LEU A 269 -31.31 23.20 -17.15
CA LEU A 269 -32.70 23.59 -17.37
C LEU A 269 -32.93 25.10 -17.17
N GLU A 270 -31.93 25.85 -16.70
CA GLU A 270 -31.92 27.31 -16.56
C GLU A 270 -31.70 28.07 -17.88
N LEU A 271 -31.05 27.46 -18.88
CA LEU A 271 -30.80 28.13 -20.17
C LEU A 271 -31.99 28.08 -21.15
N GLN A 272 -33.05 27.32 -20.83
CA GLN A 272 -34.27 27.29 -21.66
C GLN A 272 -35.26 28.43 -21.37
N GLN A 273 -35.00 29.31 -20.39
CA GLN A 273 -35.88 30.46 -20.11
C GLN A 273 -35.58 31.69 -20.97
N PHE A 274 -34.46 31.73 -21.67
CA PHE A 274 -34.16 32.80 -22.63
C PHE A 274 -34.08 32.20 -24.03
N GLY A 275 -35.21 32.27 -24.75
CA GLY A 275 -35.30 31.82 -26.13
C GLY A 275 -34.25 32.49 -27.01
N GLY A 276 -33.28 31.71 -27.46
CA GLY A 276 -32.28 32.09 -28.47
C GLY A 276 -31.99 30.88 -29.33
N GLU A 277 -32.10 31.05 -30.65
CA GLU A 277 -31.91 30.00 -31.66
C GLU A 277 -30.54 29.33 -31.57
N CYS A 278 -30.49 28.07 -31.99
CA CYS A 278 -29.29 27.25 -32.13
C CYS A 278 -28.17 28.01 -32.86
N ILE A 279 -27.13 28.42 -32.14
CA ILE A 279 -25.88 28.90 -32.73
C ILE A 279 -24.86 27.75 -32.62
N ASP A 280 -24.18 27.55 -33.73
CA ASP A 280 -23.14 26.56 -34.04
C ASP A 280 -21.94 26.66 -33.08
N ASP A 281 -21.86 25.76 -32.08
CA ASP A 281 -20.77 25.69 -31.09
C ASP A 281 -19.51 25.02 -31.68
N SER A 282 -18.91 25.66 -32.69
CA SER A 282 -17.58 25.32 -33.21
C SER A 282 -16.48 26.25 -32.68
N LEU A 283 -16.68 26.89 -31.53
CA LEU A 283 -15.70 27.79 -30.91
C LEU A 283 -15.28 27.25 -29.55
N SER A 284 -13.97 27.11 -29.38
CA SER A 284 -13.19 26.97 -28.14
C SER A 284 -13.99 26.56 -26.90
N MET A 285 -13.72 25.37 -26.35
CA MET A 285 -14.02 25.10 -24.94
C MET A 285 -13.15 26.04 -24.09
N ASP A 286 -13.52 27.31 -24.07
CA ASP A 286 -12.92 28.32 -23.22
C ASP A 286 -13.25 27.95 -21.78
N THR A 287 -12.34 28.38 -20.91
CA THR A 287 -12.19 28.07 -19.48
C THR A 287 -13.44 28.37 -18.62
N GLN A 288 -14.54 28.82 -19.21
CA GLN A 288 -15.77 29.25 -18.57
C GLN A 288 -16.67 28.08 -18.09
N ASP A 289 -16.69 26.95 -18.80
CA ASP A 289 -17.45 25.75 -18.39
C ASP A 289 -16.80 24.97 -17.22
N ILE A 290 -15.62 25.41 -16.77
CA ILE A 290 -14.93 24.88 -15.58
C ILE A 290 -15.52 25.48 -14.29
N VAL A 291 -16.26 26.60 -14.39
CA VAL A 291 -16.64 27.44 -13.24
C VAL A 291 -17.77 26.84 -12.38
N ASP A 292 -18.63 25.98 -12.94
CA ASP A 292 -19.80 25.39 -12.25
C ASP A 292 -19.63 23.91 -11.88
N GLN A 293 -18.40 23.47 -11.64
CA GLN A 293 -18.09 22.08 -11.30
C GLN A 293 -18.26 21.80 -9.78
N PRO A 294 -18.86 20.64 -9.38
CA PRO A 294 -19.10 20.30 -7.97
C PRO A 294 -17.80 20.24 -7.13
N ALA A 295 -17.95 20.32 -5.80
CA ALA A 295 -16.89 20.55 -4.80
C ALA A 295 -15.65 19.63 -4.89
N PHE A 296 -15.76 18.46 -5.54
CA PHE A 296 -14.61 17.68 -6.02
C PHE A 296 -14.91 17.17 -7.42
N THR A 297 -14.31 17.80 -8.44
CA THR A 297 -14.48 17.31 -9.82
C THR A 297 -13.25 16.63 -10.36
N SER A 298 -12.06 17.15 -10.06
CA SER A 298 -10.80 16.47 -10.33
C SER A 298 -9.63 17.12 -9.60
N ILE A 299 -8.58 16.36 -9.37
CA ILE A 299 -7.27 16.88 -8.95
C ILE A 299 -6.23 16.32 -9.91
N THR A 300 -5.40 17.20 -10.47
CA THR A 300 -4.28 16.82 -11.34
C THR A 300 -2.97 17.25 -10.71
N GLU A 301 -2.17 16.26 -10.38
CA GLU A 301 -0.82 16.43 -9.85
C GLU A 301 0.19 15.88 -10.84
N ILE A 302 1.40 16.41 -10.77
CA ILE A 302 2.51 16.00 -11.62
C ILE A 302 3.74 15.71 -10.77
N ALA A 303 4.46 14.65 -11.12
CA ALA A 303 5.77 14.34 -10.57
C ALA A 303 6.75 14.04 -11.70
N VAL A 304 7.93 14.64 -11.62
CA VAL A 304 9.10 14.29 -12.42
C VAL A 304 10.05 13.55 -11.49
N MET A 305 10.58 12.39 -11.90
CA MET A 305 11.56 11.66 -11.10
C MET A 305 12.98 11.99 -11.56
N ASN A 306 13.58 13.01 -10.94
CA ASN A 306 14.98 13.42 -11.15
C ASN A 306 15.63 13.78 -9.80
N ASP A 307 16.80 14.44 -9.81
CA ASP A 307 17.54 14.77 -8.58
C ASP A 307 16.94 15.96 -7.81
N GLU A 308 16.17 16.82 -8.49
CA GLU A 308 15.57 18.02 -7.90
C GLU A 308 14.10 17.78 -7.47
N GLU A 309 13.44 16.83 -8.12
CA GLU A 309 12.02 16.54 -7.98
C GLU A 309 11.79 15.02 -7.81
N ALA A 310 10.97 14.65 -6.83
CA ALA A 310 10.57 13.24 -6.60
C ALA A 310 9.25 13.15 -5.80
N ARG A 311 8.38 14.15 -5.91
CA ARG A 311 7.08 14.21 -5.21
C ARG A 311 6.04 14.86 -6.10
N PHE A 312 4.79 14.43 -5.95
CA PHE A 312 3.66 15.06 -6.62
C PHE A 312 3.49 16.51 -6.16
N LYS A 313 3.19 17.38 -7.12
CA LYS A 313 2.86 18.79 -6.93
C LYS A 313 1.68 19.15 -7.83
N SER A 314 0.96 20.19 -7.49
CA SER A 314 -0.07 20.76 -8.37
C SER A 314 0.56 21.16 -9.71
N GLN A 315 -0.12 20.81 -10.81
CA GLN A 315 0.37 21.11 -12.14
C GLN A 315 0.33 22.62 -12.44
N GLU A 316 1.39 23.14 -13.06
CA GLU A 316 1.48 24.54 -13.48
C GLU A 316 0.53 24.87 -14.66
N GLN A 317 0.27 26.17 -14.86
CA GLN A 317 -0.68 26.69 -15.86
C GLN A 317 -0.42 26.16 -17.28
N PHE A 318 0.85 26.07 -17.69
CA PHE A 318 1.29 25.61 -19.01
C PHE A 318 1.93 24.21 -18.97
N GLY A 319 1.72 23.48 -17.88
CA GLY A 319 2.29 22.16 -17.67
C GLY A 319 3.81 22.19 -17.46
N ARG A 320 4.47 21.06 -17.69
CA ARG A 320 5.90 20.89 -17.41
C ARG A 320 6.68 20.65 -18.70
N PRO A 321 7.88 21.23 -18.87
CA PRO A 321 8.75 20.87 -19.98
C PRO A 321 9.16 19.39 -19.89
N HIS A 322 8.98 18.67 -20.99
CA HIS A 322 9.42 17.29 -21.15
C HIS A 322 10.92 17.26 -21.54
N ASN A 323 11.69 16.40 -20.87
CA ASN A 323 13.07 16.06 -21.21
C ASN A 323 13.15 14.57 -21.58
N GLU A 324 14.03 14.20 -22.51
CA GLU A 324 14.10 12.85 -23.10
C GLU A 324 14.43 11.75 -22.07
N ASP A 325 15.23 12.07 -21.06
CA ASP A 325 15.70 11.13 -20.02
C ASP A 325 14.86 11.16 -18.73
N GLU A 326 13.74 11.89 -18.71
CA GLU A 326 12.89 12.01 -17.52
C GLU A 326 11.74 11.00 -17.53
N PHE A 327 11.41 10.52 -16.34
CA PHE A 327 10.18 9.79 -16.08
C PHE A 327 9.15 10.74 -15.47
N LEU A 328 8.07 10.99 -16.18
CA LEU A 328 7.02 11.92 -15.80
C LEU A 328 5.70 11.18 -15.53
N ILE A 329 5.04 11.52 -14.42
CA ILE A 329 3.75 10.96 -14.04
C ILE A 329 2.74 12.10 -13.87
N PHE A 330 1.64 12.05 -14.59
CA PHE A 330 0.42 12.78 -14.25
C PHE A 330 -0.47 11.89 -13.39
N ASN A 331 -0.81 12.33 -12.19
CA ASN A 331 -1.70 11.67 -11.26
C ASN A 331 -3.03 12.42 -11.24
N VAL A 332 -4.06 11.82 -11.84
CA VAL A 332 -5.37 12.45 -12.01
C VAL A 332 -6.40 11.72 -11.17
N ALA A 333 -6.85 12.35 -10.09
CA ALA A 333 -7.91 11.84 -9.23
C ALA A 333 -9.28 12.37 -9.70
N VAL A 334 -10.22 11.47 -10.00
CA VAL A 334 -11.57 11.77 -10.48
C VAL A 334 -12.58 10.83 -9.85
N ARG A 335 -13.81 11.30 -9.65
CA ARG A 335 -14.87 10.46 -9.06
C ARG A 335 -15.60 9.59 -10.08
N TYR A 336 -15.85 10.14 -11.27
CA TYR A 336 -16.62 9.48 -12.34
C TYR A 336 -15.74 9.34 -13.59
N PRO A 337 -14.72 8.46 -13.57
CA PRO A 337 -13.75 8.35 -14.66
C PRO A 337 -14.39 8.10 -16.02
N GLU A 338 -15.56 7.45 -16.07
CA GLU A 338 -16.33 7.16 -17.28
C GLU A 338 -16.90 8.40 -17.99
N THR A 339 -17.04 9.52 -17.27
CA THR A 339 -17.54 10.79 -17.83
C THR A 339 -16.42 11.78 -18.15
N ILE A 340 -15.16 11.45 -17.86
CA ILE A 340 -14.03 12.37 -17.99
C ILE A 340 -13.13 11.99 -19.15
N GLY A 341 -12.97 12.91 -20.10
CA GLY A 341 -11.89 12.88 -21.09
C GLY A 341 -10.65 13.59 -20.56
N TYR A 342 -9.46 13.20 -21.02
CA TYR A 342 -8.20 13.80 -20.61
C TYR A 342 -7.60 14.53 -21.81
N LEU A 343 -7.63 15.85 -21.75
CA LEU A 343 -7.02 16.74 -22.74
C LEU A 343 -5.55 16.91 -22.41
N VAL A 344 -4.68 16.58 -23.36
CA VAL A 344 -3.24 16.79 -23.25
C VAL A 344 -2.84 17.93 -24.17
N ASP A 345 -2.50 19.09 -23.61
CA ASP A 345 -2.07 20.27 -24.34
C ASP A 345 -0.56 20.33 -24.47
N TYR A 346 -0.07 20.77 -25.63
CA TYR A 346 1.35 20.92 -25.92
C TYR A 346 1.70 22.38 -26.18
N TYR A 347 2.66 22.90 -25.40
CA TYR A 347 3.13 24.27 -25.52
C TYR A 347 4.61 24.34 -25.87
N VAL A 348 5.01 25.36 -26.64
CA VAL A 348 6.39 25.56 -27.06
C VAL A 348 6.75 27.04 -27.01
N HIS A 349 7.87 27.37 -26.37
CA HIS A 349 8.40 28.73 -26.38
C HIS A 349 8.92 29.12 -27.77
N SER A 350 8.73 30.39 -28.12
CA SER A 350 9.35 30.97 -29.32
C SER A 350 10.87 30.95 -29.16
N SER A 351 11.59 30.79 -30.28
CA SER A 351 13.07 30.84 -30.27
C SER A 351 13.62 32.24 -29.97
N ARG A 352 12.75 33.25 -29.92
CA ARG A 352 13.06 34.65 -29.60
C ARG A 352 12.29 35.14 -28.36
N CYS A 353 11.91 34.23 -27.45
CA CYS A 353 11.08 34.61 -26.31
C CYS A 353 11.84 35.53 -25.35
N PHE A 354 11.13 36.52 -24.81
CA PHE A 354 11.64 37.33 -23.71
C PHE A 354 11.30 36.66 -22.36
N PRO A 355 12.08 36.92 -21.28
CA PRO A 355 11.73 36.43 -19.95
C PRO A 355 10.29 36.83 -19.57
N GLY A 356 9.47 35.84 -19.21
CA GLY A 356 8.06 36.04 -18.83
C GLY A 356 7.04 35.93 -19.97
N GLU A 357 7.46 35.75 -21.22
CA GLU A 357 6.53 35.51 -22.33
C GLU A 357 5.94 34.09 -22.26
N PRO A 358 4.60 33.91 -22.29
CA PRO A 358 3.99 32.60 -22.18
C PRO A 358 4.28 31.72 -23.41
N PRO A 359 4.31 30.38 -23.27
CA PRO A 359 4.59 29.49 -24.38
C PRO A 359 3.41 29.44 -25.35
N ASN A 360 3.70 29.19 -26.63
CA ASN A 360 2.68 29.08 -27.66
C ASN A 360 2.02 27.70 -27.62
N HIS A 361 0.70 27.65 -27.59
CA HIS A 361 -0.06 26.42 -27.76
C HIS A 361 0.09 25.90 -29.21
N ILE A 362 0.69 24.72 -29.38
CA ILE A 362 0.99 24.15 -30.71
C ILE A 362 0.00 23.06 -31.15
N GLY A 363 -0.73 22.47 -30.20
CA GLY A 363 -1.69 21.41 -30.45
C GLY A 363 -2.07 20.66 -29.18
N PHE A 364 -2.92 19.66 -29.34
CA PHE A 364 -3.53 18.88 -28.27
C PHE A 364 -3.77 17.41 -28.66
N SER A 365 -3.99 16.55 -27.67
CA SER A 365 -4.45 15.17 -27.81
C SER A 365 -5.61 14.91 -26.86
N TYR A 366 -6.55 14.06 -27.26
CA TYR A 366 -7.62 13.58 -26.37
C TYR A 366 -7.40 12.11 -26.04
N ILE A 367 -7.47 11.79 -24.75
CA ILE A 367 -7.62 10.42 -24.26
C ILE A 367 -9.04 10.30 -23.72
N LEU A 368 -9.85 9.45 -24.35
CA LEU A 368 -11.25 9.28 -23.97
C LEU A 368 -11.40 8.15 -22.94
N PRO A 369 -12.42 8.20 -22.06
CA PRO A 369 -12.65 7.15 -21.06
C PRO A 369 -12.77 5.74 -21.67
N GLY A 370 -13.35 5.65 -22.87
CA GLY A 370 -13.45 4.40 -23.63
C GLY A 370 -12.11 3.75 -23.99
N ALA A 371 -11.00 4.49 -23.93
CA ALA A 371 -9.66 3.94 -24.15
C ALA A 371 -9.03 3.33 -22.88
N LEU A 372 -9.59 3.62 -21.69
CA LEU A 372 -9.05 3.23 -20.38
C LEU A 372 -9.83 2.07 -19.76
N GLN A 373 -10.20 1.06 -20.57
CA GLN A 373 -11.03 -0.06 -20.11
C GLN A 373 -10.26 -1.06 -19.22
N PRO A 374 -9.07 -1.57 -19.61
CA PRO A 374 -8.22 -2.34 -18.71
C PRO A 374 -7.63 -1.46 -17.60
N SER A 375 -7.33 -2.05 -16.44
CA SER A 375 -6.65 -1.33 -15.34
C SER A 375 -5.26 -0.83 -15.70
N VAL A 376 -4.55 -1.44 -16.66
CA VAL A 376 -3.24 -1.00 -17.14
C VAL A 376 -3.19 -1.07 -18.66
N GLY A 377 -2.46 -0.18 -19.31
CA GLY A 377 -2.30 -0.24 -20.75
C GLY A 377 -1.34 0.79 -21.34
N LEU A 378 -1.09 0.64 -22.64
CA LEU A 378 -0.29 1.53 -23.46
C LEU A 378 -1.19 2.13 -24.54
N LEU A 379 -1.24 3.47 -24.60
CA LEU A 379 -2.02 4.20 -25.60
C LEU A 379 -1.07 4.93 -26.56
N THR A 380 -1.46 5.00 -27.82
CA THR A 380 -0.85 5.92 -28.80
C THR A 380 -1.94 6.77 -29.42
N VAL A 381 -1.89 8.07 -29.18
CA VAL A 381 -2.90 9.05 -29.63
C VAL A 381 -2.26 10.11 -30.54
N PRO A 382 -2.97 10.63 -31.56
CA PRO A 382 -2.43 11.66 -32.42
C PRO A 382 -2.34 13.01 -31.69
N ILE A 383 -1.30 13.78 -32.03
CA ILE A 383 -1.18 15.19 -31.63
C ILE A 383 -1.75 16.03 -32.76
N THR A 384 -2.82 16.77 -32.47
CA THR A 384 -3.56 17.60 -33.43
C THR A 384 -3.19 19.06 -33.21
N SER A 385 -2.73 19.75 -34.25
CA SER A 385 -2.45 21.19 -34.16
C SER A 385 -3.69 22.04 -33.95
N THR A 386 -3.49 23.29 -33.55
CA THR A 386 -4.53 24.34 -33.50
C THR A 386 -5.27 24.61 -34.82
N LYS A 387 -4.78 24.05 -35.94
CA LYS A 387 -5.44 24.08 -37.26
C LYS A 387 -6.07 22.74 -37.64
N HIS A 388 -6.33 21.87 -36.66
CA HIS A 388 -6.93 20.53 -36.82
C HIS A 388 -6.18 19.59 -37.77
N ARG A 389 -4.84 19.73 -37.86
CA ARG A 389 -3.99 18.82 -38.65
C ARG A 389 -3.12 17.98 -37.70
N PRO A 390 -2.92 16.67 -37.97
CA PRO A 390 -2.01 15.87 -37.18
C PRO A 390 -0.57 16.38 -37.37
N ILE A 391 0.15 16.53 -36.26
CA ILE A 391 1.53 17.05 -36.22
C ILE A 391 2.50 16.11 -35.51
N GLY A 392 2.01 15.00 -34.97
CA GLY A 392 2.78 14.04 -34.23
C GLY A 392 1.91 13.00 -33.54
N GLN A 393 2.50 12.27 -32.61
CA GLN A 393 1.84 11.28 -31.77
C GLN A 393 2.39 11.34 -30.34
N LEU A 394 1.54 11.00 -29.38
CA LEU A 394 1.87 10.75 -27.99
C LEU A 394 1.69 9.26 -27.71
N THR A 395 2.71 8.65 -27.12
CA THR A 395 2.65 7.32 -26.54
C THR A 395 2.69 7.46 -25.01
N VAL A 396 1.70 6.88 -24.33
CA VAL A 396 1.52 7.02 -22.88
C VAL A 396 1.11 5.69 -22.27
N GLU A 397 1.79 5.29 -21.21
CA GLU A 397 1.36 4.17 -20.38
C GLU A 397 0.43 4.67 -19.28
N TYR A 398 -0.52 3.87 -18.85
CA TYR A 398 -1.42 4.25 -17.78
C TYR A 398 -1.70 3.11 -16.80
N VAL A 399 -2.09 3.50 -15.59
CA VAL A 399 -2.73 2.62 -14.60
C VAL A 399 -3.95 3.32 -14.01
N VAL A 400 -5.08 2.61 -13.94
CA VAL A 400 -6.34 3.04 -13.30
C VAL A 400 -6.42 2.35 -11.94
N ILE A 401 -6.58 3.12 -10.89
CA ILE A 401 -6.54 2.66 -9.50
C ILE A 401 -7.88 3.01 -8.84
N LYS A 402 -8.63 1.98 -8.47
CA LYS A 402 -9.95 2.10 -7.86
C LYS A 402 -9.88 1.82 -6.35
N PRO A 403 -10.79 2.35 -5.53
CA PRO A 403 -10.88 1.97 -4.12
C PRO A 403 -11.27 0.49 -3.98
N ILE A 404 -10.93 -0.11 -2.83
CA ILE A 404 -11.40 -1.46 -2.51
C ILE A 404 -12.92 -1.40 -2.28
N PRO A 405 -13.75 -2.16 -3.03
CA PRO A 405 -15.20 -2.11 -2.88
C PRO A 405 -15.65 -2.62 -1.50
N ASP A 406 -16.54 -1.85 -0.88
CA ASP A 406 -17.30 -2.20 0.34
C ASP A 406 -16.43 -2.60 1.55
N HIS A 407 -15.18 -2.09 1.64
CA HIS A 407 -14.30 -2.39 2.77
C HIS A 407 -14.56 -1.44 3.96
N PRO A 408 -14.75 -1.97 5.19
CA PRO A 408 -14.93 -1.16 6.38
C PRO A 408 -13.58 -0.60 6.88
N TRP A 409 -13.25 0.61 6.46
CA TRP A 409 -12.01 1.27 6.86
C TRP A 409 -11.96 1.65 8.33
N ASP A 410 -10.84 1.36 8.97
CA ASP A 410 -10.52 1.69 10.36
C ASP A 410 -9.43 2.77 10.42
N MET A 411 -9.68 3.83 11.19
CA MET A 411 -8.74 4.94 11.45
C MET A 411 -8.03 4.83 12.80
N SER A 412 -8.16 3.72 13.54
CA SER A 412 -7.54 3.55 14.86
C SER A 412 -6.01 3.56 14.79
N ILE A 413 -5.43 2.91 13.77
CA ILE A 413 -3.99 2.71 13.62
C ILE A 413 -3.55 2.68 12.15
N SER A 414 -2.38 3.25 11.87
CA SER A 414 -1.68 3.10 10.59
C SER A 414 -0.21 2.79 10.85
N TYR A 415 0.29 1.79 10.13
CA TYR A 415 1.71 1.50 9.99
C TYR A 415 2.27 1.94 8.63
N ALA A 416 1.48 2.56 7.76
CA ALA A 416 1.84 2.83 6.36
C ALA A 416 3.18 3.59 6.22
N LYS A 417 3.46 4.52 7.15
CA LYS A 417 4.74 5.25 7.26
C LYS A 417 5.47 5.02 8.58
N HIS A 418 5.15 3.95 9.29
CA HIS A 418 5.75 3.67 10.59
C HIS A 418 6.88 2.64 10.48
N TRP A 419 8.02 3.00 11.04
CA TRP A 419 9.14 2.10 11.28
C TRP A 419 9.85 2.52 12.57
N GLU A 420 10.03 1.60 13.52
CA GLU A 420 10.71 1.93 14.77
C GLU A 420 12.22 2.12 14.57
N GLN A 421 12.80 3.09 15.26
CA GLN A 421 14.24 3.39 15.13
C GLN A 421 15.13 2.20 15.52
N ARG A 422 14.67 1.38 16.47
CA ARG A 422 15.38 0.17 16.92
C ARG A 422 15.29 -1.01 15.93
N TRP A 423 14.35 -0.96 14.96
CA TRP A 423 14.22 -1.99 13.92
C TRP A 423 15.30 -1.78 12.85
N SER A 424 16.53 -2.15 13.18
CA SER A 424 17.67 -2.08 12.28
C SER A 424 18.33 -3.45 12.16
N GLY A 425 18.72 -3.83 10.95
CA GLY A 425 19.34 -5.12 10.67
C GLY A 425 18.47 -6.32 11.01
N LEU A 426 17.15 -6.23 10.79
CA LEU A 426 16.21 -7.34 11.00
C LEU A 426 16.60 -8.56 10.18
N ASP A 427 16.42 -9.74 10.76
CA ASP A 427 16.62 -11.02 10.09
C ASP A 427 15.32 -11.47 9.43
N VAL A 428 15.31 -11.56 8.10
CA VAL A 428 14.13 -11.95 7.33
C VAL A 428 14.38 -13.27 6.61
N GLY A 429 13.59 -14.29 6.93
CA GLY A 429 13.68 -15.60 6.28
C GLY A 429 13.07 -15.56 4.88
N HIS A 430 13.90 -15.70 3.84
CA HIS A 430 13.45 -15.75 2.44
C HIS A 430 12.59 -16.99 2.19
N ARG A 431 11.34 -16.85 1.73
CA ARG A 431 10.39 -17.98 1.55
C ARG A 431 10.30 -18.91 2.78
N GLY A 432 10.53 -18.36 3.97
CA GLY A 432 10.84 -19.11 5.20
C GLY A 432 12.34 -19.42 5.34
N LEU A 433 12.73 -20.69 5.23
CA LEU A 433 14.12 -21.15 5.34
C LEU A 433 14.96 -21.01 4.07
N GLY A 434 14.39 -20.47 3.00
CA GLY A 434 15.11 -20.19 1.77
C GLY A 434 14.78 -21.10 0.60
N THR A 435 15.44 -20.81 -0.53
CA THR A 435 15.22 -21.53 -1.78
C THR A 435 15.53 -23.02 -1.66
N SER A 436 14.62 -23.84 -2.17
CA SER A 436 14.67 -25.30 -2.16
C SER A 436 15.40 -25.91 -3.36
N PHE A 437 15.52 -25.13 -4.45
CA PHE A 437 16.02 -25.60 -5.73
C PHE A 437 17.10 -24.66 -6.28
N LYS A 438 18.38 -25.00 -6.01
CA LYS A 438 19.57 -24.39 -6.62
C LYS A 438 20.44 -25.49 -7.22
N PHE A 439 21.29 -25.10 -8.19
CA PHE A 439 22.21 -26.02 -8.88
C PHE A 439 23.09 -26.86 -7.92
N GLU A 440 23.53 -26.28 -6.81
CA GLU A 440 24.23 -27.01 -5.75
C GLU A 440 23.31 -27.32 -4.57
N THR A 441 23.03 -28.61 -4.33
CA THR A 441 22.10 -29.09 -3.28
C THR A 441 22.44 -28.58 -1.88
N LYS A 442 23.74 -28.42 -1.56
CA LYS A 442 24.23 -27.87 -0.28
C LYS A 442 23.78 -26.43 -0.01
N ASN A 443 23.43 -25.67 -1.05
CA ASN A 443 23.05 -24.26 -0.94
C ASN A 443 21.54 -24.06 -0.79
N CYS A 444 20.75 -25.14 -0.75
CA CYS A 444 19.30 -25.04 -0.60
C CYS A 444 18.85 -25.34 0.83
N ALA A 445 17.66 -24.89 1.17
CA ALA A 445 16.99 -25.19 2.43
C ALA A 445 16.65 -26.68 2.56
N ASN A 446 16.55 -27.14 3.81
CA ASN A 446 16.16 -28.51 4.17
C ASN A 446 14.65 -28.71 4.28
N VAL A 447 13.87 -27.62 4.31
CA VAL A 447 12.41 -27.62 4.27
C VAL A 447 11.98 -26.92 2.99
N ARG A 448 10.92 -27.43 2.35
CA ARG A 448 10.42 -26.87 1.09
C ARG A 448 9.99 -25.42 1.27
N GLU A 449 10.47 -24.54 0.39
CA GLU A 449 10.19 -23.10 0.37
C GLU A 449 8.70 -22.81 0.28
N ASN A 450 8.26 -21.65 0.79
CA ASN A 450 6.87 -21.18 0.68
C ASN A 450 5.83 -22.18 1.23
N THR A 451 6.22 -23.00 2.21
CA THR A 451 5.34 -23.90 2.98
C THR A 451 5.13 -23.36 4.40
N VAL A 452 4.03 -23.74 5.04
CA VAL A 452 3.76 -23.39 6.44
C VAL A 452 4.90 -23.87 7.34
N ALA A 453 5.41 -25.08 7.10
CA ALA A 453 6.55 -25.64 7.83
C ALA A 453 7.79 -24.75 7.71
N SER A 454 8.19 -24.35 6.50
CA SER A 454 9.35 -23.48 6.27
C SER A 454 9.23 -22.15 7.01
N LEU A 455 8.05 -21.54 6.97
CA LEU A 455 7.79 -20.26 7.64
C LEU A 455 7.82 -20.39 9.17
N LYS A 456 7.17 -21.44 9.71
CA LYS A 456 7.23 -21.75 11.15
C LYS A 456 8.68 -22.02 11.56
N THR A 457 9.43 -22.84 10.82
CA THR A 457 10.81 -23.17 11.18
C THR A 457 11.71 -21.94 11.16
N ALA A 458 11.59 -21.04 10.18
CA ALA A 458 12.35 -19.80 10.15
C ALA A 458 12.08 -18.93 11.39
N SER A 459 10.81 -18.80 11.78
CA SER A 459 10.42 -18.10 13.02
C SER A 459 11.10 -18.70 14.25
N HIS A 460 11.01 -20.03 14.44
CA HIS A 460 11.63 -20.74 15.57
C HIS A 460 13.16 -20.54 15.64
N HIS A 461 13.81 -20.24 14.52
CA HIS A 461 15.24 -19.96 14.42
C HIS A 461 15.59 -18.47 14.49
N GLY A 462 14.65 -17.65 14.97
CA GLY A 462 14.89 -16.24 15.33
C GLY A 462 14.72 -15.25 14.18
N ALA A 463 13.96 -15.62 13.14
CA ALA A 463 13.50 -14.66 12.14
C ALA A 463 12.65 -13.58 12.82
N ASP A 464 12.93 -12.30 12.53
CA ASP A 464 12.02 -11.22 12.93
C ASP A 464 10.80 -11.21 12.01
N MET A 465 11.04 -11.42 10.72
CA MET A 465 10.01 -11.55 9.69
C MET A 465 10.26 -12.78 8.82
N VAL A 466 9.20 -13.29 8.21
CA VAL A 466 9.30 -14.24 7.10
C VAL A 466 8.81 -13.56 5.83
N GLU A 467 9.55 -13.76 4.75
CA GLU A 467 9.18 -13.32 3.41
C GLU A 467 8.54 -14.50 2.65
N PHE A 468 7.54 -14.22 1.83
CA PHE A 468 6.93 -15.21 0.94
C PHE A 468 6.16 -14.56 -0.23
N ASP A 469 6.04 -15.33 -1.31
CA ASP A 469 5.45 -14.92 -2.58
C ASP A 469 3.96 -15.24 -2.67
N VAL A 470 3.14 -14.27 -3.04
CA VAL A 470 1.69 -14.45 -3.23
C VAL A 470 1.31 -14.23 -4.69
N GLN A 471 0.53 -15.17 -5.23
CA GLN A 471 -0.17 -15.02 -6.50
C GLN A 471 -1.56 -15.65 -6.47
N LEU A 472 -2.41 -15.37 -7.46
CA LEU A 472 -3.76 -15.97 -7.55
C LEU A 472 -3.77 -17.25 -8.41
N SER A 473 -4.47 -18.27 -7.91
CA SER A 473 -4.92 -19.42 -8.69
C SER A 473 -6.03 -19.05 -9.68
N LYS A 474 -6.42 -20.00 -10.55
CA LYS A 474 -7.50 -19.82 -11.53
C LYS A 474 -8.86 -19.45 -10.92
N ASP A 475 -9.15 -20.02 -9.75
CA ASP A 475 -10.35 -19.77 -8.96
C ASP A 475 -10.22 -18.58 -8.00
N LEU A 476 -9.22 -17.72 -8.24
CA LEU A 476 -8.99 -16.44 -7.56
C LEU A 476 -8.65 -16.59 -6.07
N ILE A 477 -7.96 -17.67 -5.69
CA ILE A 477 -7.50 -17.90 -4.32
C ILE A 477 -6.03 -17.46 -4.21
N PRO A 478 -5.67 -16.60 -3.24
CA PRO A 478 -4.27 -16.26 -2.99
C PRO A 478 -3.50 -17.47 -2.47
N VAL A 479 -2.55 -17.94 -3.28
CA VAL A 479 -1.65 -19.06 -2.99
C VAL A 479 -0.23 -18.55 -2.78
N ILE A 480 0.50 -19.22 -1.90
CA ILE A 480 1.89 -18.88 -1.63
C ILE A 480 2.82 -19.77 -2.47
N TYR A 481 3.46 -19.17 -3.47
CA TYR A 481 4.34 -19.85 -4.41
C TYR A 481 5.14 -18.85 -5.27
N HIS A 482 6.42 -19.15 -5.52
CA HIS A 482 7.35 -18.22 -6.16
C HIS A 482 7.26 -18.17 -7.69
N ASP A 483 7.32 -19.31 -8.38
CA ASP A 483 7.39 -19.33 -9.85
C ASP A 483 6.01 -19.07 -10.47
N PHE A 484 5.97 -18.45 -11.65
CA PHE A 484 4.72 -18.28 -12.39
C PHE A 484 4.17 -19.58 -12.98
N TYR A 485 5.03 -20.58 -13.11
CA TYR A 485 4.76 -21.86 -13.74
C TYR A 485 5.05 -22.99 -12.77
N VAL A 486 4.36 -24.10 -12.99
CA VAL A 486 4.63 -25.37 -12.32
C VAL A 486 4.81 -26.47 -13.36
N SER A 487 5.51 -27.55 -13.03
CA SER A 487 5.68 -28.69 -13.94
C SER A 487 4.81 -29.88 -13.51
N ILE A 488 4.03 -30.43 -14.45
CA ILE A 488 3.18 -31.62 -14.22
C ILE A 488 3.68 -32.78 -15.07
N SER A 489 3.79 -33.96 -14.46
CA SER A 489 4.15 -35.21 -15.16
C SER A 489 2.95 -35.79 -15.90
N MET A 490 3.09 -36.01 -17.20
CA MET A 490 2.06 -36.64 -18.04
C MET A 490 2.02 -38.17 -17.90
N LYS A 491 3.02 -38.80 -17.25
CA LYS A 491 3.10 -40.26 -17.06
C LYS A 491 2.93 -40.68 -15.60
N ARG A 492 2.27 -41.83 -15.37
CA ARG A 492 1.88 -42.34 -14.04
C ARG A 492 2.95 -43.15 -13.27
N LYS A 493 4.13 -43.51 -13.82
CA LYS A 493 5.28 -44.04 -13.03
C LYS A 493 6.56 -44.39 -13.83
N LYS A 494 7.70 -44.15 -13.14
CA LYS A 494 9.07 -44.74 -13.20
C LYS A 494 10.08 -44.36 -14.29
N GLN A 495 9.72 -43.72 -15.40
CA GLN A 495 10.69 -43.05 -16.28
C GLN A 495 10.05 -41.76 -16.78
N ILE A 496 10.27 -40.67 -16.03
CA ILE A 496 9.85 -39.32 -16.42
C ILE A 496 11.00 -38.73 -17.22
N GLU A 497 10.83 -38.62 -18.54
CA GLU A 497 11.76 -37.85 -19.37
C GLU A 497 11.36 -36.37 -19.39
N ALA A 498 12.29 -35.45 -19.69
CA ALA A 498 11.98 -34.01 -19.67
C ALA A 498 10.84 -33.64 -20.63
N MET A 499 10.70 -34.39 -21.74
CA MET A 499 9.60 -34.25 -22.70
C MET A 499 8.23 -34.72 -22.17
N ASP A 500 8.19 -35.41 -21.02
CA ASP A 500 6.96 -35.88 -20.39
C ASP A 500 6.41 -34.90 -19.33
N MET A 501 7.08 -33.76 -19.14
CA MET A 501 6.71 -32.73 -18.17
C MET A 501 6.13 -31.52 -18.91
N LEU A 502 4.95 -31.07 -18.50
CA LEU A 502 4.30 -29.89 -19.05
C LEU A 502 4.41 -28.74 -18.06
N GLU A 503 4.97 -27.61 -18.48
CA GLU A 503 4.94 -26.35 -17.72
C GLU A 503 3.56 -25.69 -17.88
N ILE A 504 2.84 -25.52 -16.78
CA ILE A 504 1.52 -24.90 -16.74
C ILE A 504 1.57 -23.67 -15.82
N PRO A 505 1.04 -22.51 -16.24
CA PRO A 505 0.93 -21.36 -15.35
C PRO A 505 0.06 -21.64 -14.12
N VAL A 506 0.48 -21.16 -12.94
CA VAL A 506 -0.29 -21.31 -11.68
C VAL A 506 -1.70 -20.73 -11.82
N LYS A 507 -1.81 -19.56 -12.46
CA LYS A 507 -3.08 -18.88 -12.77
C LYS A 507 -4.07 -19.72 -13.61
N ASP A 508 -3.62 -20.80 -14.25
CA ASP A 508 -4.45 -21.66 -15.10
C ASP A 508 -4.91 -22.95 -14.37
N LEU A 509 -4.52 -23.10 -13.10
CA LEU A 509 -4.89 -24.22 -12.22
C LEU A 509 -5.71 -23.70 -11.03
N THR A 510 -6.78 -24.41 -10.67
CA THR A 510 -7.51 -24.13 -9.41
C THR A 510 -6.68 -24.57 -8.20
N LEU A 511 -7.00 -24.07 -7.01
CA LEU A 511 -6.32 -24.53 -5.78
C LEU A 511 -6.41 -26.05 -5.62
N GLU A 512 -7.59 -26.61 -5.84
CA GLU A 512 -7.82 -28.06 -5.78
C GLU A 512 -6.90 -28.82 -6.77
N GLN A 513 -6.71 -28.30 -7.99
CA GLN A 513 -5.79 -28.90 -8.96
C GLN A 513 -4.33 -28.80 -8.51
N LEU A 514 -3.93 -27.67 -7.91
CA LEU A 514 -2.57 -27.48 -7.39
C LEU A 514 -2.25 -28.46 -6.24
N HIS A 515 -3.23 -28.79 -5.40
CA HIS A 515 -3.06 -29.75 -4.30
C HIS A 515 -3.20 -31.23 -4.72
N LEU A 516 -4.05 -31.55 -5.70
CA LEU A 516 -4.28 -32.94 -6.12
C LEU A 516 -3.27 -33.46 -7.15
N LEU A 517 -2.74 -32.58 -7.99
CA LEU A 517 -1.78 -32.98 -9.01
C LEU A 517 -0.40 -33.19 -8.37
N LYS A 518 0.35 -34.16 -8.89
CA LYS A 518 1.78 -34.26 -8.56
C LYS A 518 2.54 -33.15 -9.29
N VAL A 519 2.57 -31.99 -8.65
CA VAL A 519 3.18 -30.78 -9.16
C VAL A 519 4.63 -30.67 -8.67
N TYR A 520 5.55 -30.51 -9.62
CA TYR A 520 6.96 -30.33 -9.36
C TYR A 520 7.35 -28.86 -9.54
N HIS A 521 8.38 -28.44 -8.81
CA HIS A 521 9.02 -27.16 -9.10
C HIS A 521 9.61 -27.18 -10.52
N VAL A 522 9.65 -26.05 -11.23
CA VAL A 522 10.15 -26.01 -12.63
C VAL A 522 11.58 -26.56 -12.72
N ALA A 523 12.45 -26.15 -11.79
CA ALA A 523 13.80 -26.68 -11.65
C ALA A 523 13.84 -28.20 -11.38
N GLU A 524 12.97 -28.72 -10.53
CA GLU A 524 12.88 -30.16 -10.21
C GLU A 524 12.44 -30.99 -11.41
N GLY A 525 11.47 -30.47 -12.19
CA GLY A 525 11.03 -31.06 -13.45
C GLY A 525 12.16 -31.15 -14.49
N ARG A 526 13.07 -30.18 -14.49
CA ARG A 526 14.25 -30.16 -15.38
C ARG A 526 15.37 -31.09 -14.91
N GLU A 527 15.65 -31.12 -13.60
CA GLU A 527 16.82 -31.81 -13.02
C GLU A 527 16.56 -33.26 -12.56
N LYS A 528 15.31 -33.73 -12.53
CA LYS A 528 14.91 -35.13 -12.30
C LYS A 528 15.25 -35.73 -10.92
N ASN A 529 15.48 -34.92 -9.89
CA ASN A 529 15.79 -35.42 -8.55
C ASN A 529 14.74 -34.95 -7.52
N PRO A 530 13.69 -35.75 -7.24
CA PRO A 530 12.71 -35.38 -6.23
C PRO A 530 13.39 -35.30 -4.86
N ARG A 531 13.38 -34.11 -4.28
CA ARG A 531 14.13 -33.80 -3.05
C ARG A 531 13.28 -33.96 -1.79
N PHE A 532 12.00 -33.63 -1.89
CA PHE A 532 11.06 -33.67 -0.78
C PHE A 532 10.06 -34.81 -1.03
N PHE A 533 9.96 -35.72 -0.06
CA PHE A 533 9.04 -36.85 -0.09
C PHE A 533 7.99 -36.74 1.03
N ASP A 534 7.80 -35.53 1.57
CA ASP A 534 6.95 -35.23 2.73
C ASP A 534 5.46 -35.20 2.33
N GLU A 535 5.00 -36.14 1.50
CA GLU A 535 3.61 -36.26 1.02
C GLU A 535 2.61 -36.47 2.18
N ASP A 536 3.08 -36.79 3.40
CA ASP A 536 2.24 -37.13 4.56
C ASP A 536 2.04 -35.99 5.59
N LEU A 537 2.77 -34.86 5.50
CA LEU A 537 2.61 -33.73 6.44
C LEU A 537 1.94 -32.53 5.75
N GLU A 538 0.81 -32.09 6.29
CA GLU A 538 -0.01 -30.99 5.73
C GLU A 538 0.77 -29.67 5.66
N ASP A 539 1.50 -29.31 6.72
CA ASP A 539 2.32 -28.09 6.78
C ASP A 539 3.47 -28.06 5.74
N HIS A 540 3.87 -29.22 5.21
CA HIS A 540 4.94 -29.36 4.22
C HIS A 540 4.41 -29.31 2.77
N GLN A 541 3.08 -29.29 2.60
CA GLN A 541 2.49 -29.25 1.26
C GLN A 541 2.71 -27.88 0.59
N PRO A 542 2.98 -27.86 -0.73
CA PRO A 542 3.10 -26.63 -1.48
C PRO A 542 1.74 -25.94 -1.66
N PHE A 543 1.78 -24.68 -2.09
CA PHE A 543 0.60 -23.85 -2.35
C PHE A 543 -0.32 -23.67 -1.13
N PRO A 544 0.20 -23.40 0.09
CA PRO A 544 -0.69 -23.01 1.17
C PRO A 544 -1.38 -21.69 0.79
N THR A 545 -2.62 -21.51 1.26
CA THR A 545 -3.32 -20.25 1.01
C THR A 545 -2.74 -19.14 1.89
N LEU A 546 -2.83 -17.89 1.42
CA LEU A 546 -2.42 -16.73 2.22
C LEU A 546 -3.19 -16.66 3.54
N GLN A 547 -4.49 -16.99 3.52
CA GLN A 547 -5.33 -17.05 4.69
C GLN A 547 -4.78 -18.07 5.71
N THR A 548 -4.50 -19.30 5.27
CA THR A 548 -3.94 -20.37 6.11
C THR A 548 -2.66 -19.90 6.80
N VAL A 549 -1.71 -19.33 6.04
CA VAL A 549 -0.44 -18.85 6.62
C VAL A 549 -0.65 -17.73 7.64
N LEU A 550 -1.54 -16.77 7.36
CA LEU A 550 -1.82 -15.67 8.31
C LEU A 550 -2.53 -16.14 9.59
N GLN A 551 -3.29 -17.23 9.53
CA GLN A 551 -3.97 -17.83 10.68
C GLN A 551 -3.03 -18.72 11.51
N GLU A 552 -2.14 -19.47 10.86
CA GLU A 552 -1.29 -20.46 11.53
C GLU A 552 0.04 -19.91 12.05
N LEU A 553 0.60 -18.87 11.42
CA LEU A 553 1.78 -18.23 11.96
C LEU A 553 1.45 -17.46 13.24
N GLU A 554 2.35 -17.51 14.21
CA GLU A 554 2.21 -16.77 15.46
C GLU A 554 2.10 -15.25 15.19
N GLN A 555 1.27 -14.55 15.96
CA GLN A 555 0.94 -13.13 15.72
C GLN A 555 2.14 -12.18 15.82
N HIS A 556 3.20 -12.58 16.52
CA HIS A 556 4.40 -11.76 16.71
C HIS A 556 5.43 -11.93 15.58
N VAL A 557 5.27 -12.92 14.70
CA VAL A 557 6.16 -13.12 13.55
C VAL A 557 5.76 -12.13 12.47
N GLY A 558 6.65 -11.23 12.06
CA GLY A 558 6.32 -10.30 10.99
C GLY A 558 6.27 -10.98 9.61
N CYS A 559 5.57 -10.39 8.66
CA CYS A 559 5.49 -10.88 7.29
C CYS A 559 5.94 -9.82 6.28
N ASN A 560 6.82 -10.19 5.37
CA ASN A 560 7.03 -9.47 4.11
C ASN A 560 6.28 -10.23 3.01
N ILE A 561 5.19 -9.66 2.50
CA ILE A 561 4.33 -10.30 1.51
C ILE A 561 4.71 -9.76 0.13
N GLU A 562 5.43 -10.55 -0.66
CA GLU A 562 5.72 -10.21 -2.06
C GLU A 562 4.48 -10.51 -2.92
N ILE A 563 3.88 -9.48 -3.53
CA ILE A 563 2.82 -9.66 -4.54
C ILE A 563 3.48 -9.84 -5.90
N LYS A 564 3.37 -11.04 -6.46
CA LYS A 564 3.96 -11.36 -7.76
C LYS A 564 3.10 -10.85 -8.90
N TRP A 565 3.75 -10.18 -9.84
CA TRP A 565 3.14 -9.79 -11.11
C TRP A 565 4.20 -9.67 -12.17
N THR A 566 3.86 -10.07 -13.39
CA THR A 566 4.78 -10.05 -14.52
C THR A 566 5.17 -8.62 -14.93
N MET A 567 6.40 -8.47 -15.40
CA MET A 567 6.88 -7.25 -16.01
C MET A 567 7.42 -7.50 -17.41
N GLN A 568 7.39 -6.44 -18.22
CA GLN A 568 8.06 -6.45 -19.52
C GLN A 568 9.57 -6.33 -19.32
N LEU A 569 10.34 -7.17 -19.99
CA LEU A 569 11.79 -7.10 -20.05
C LEU A 569 12.23 -6.11 -21.14
N LYS A 570 13.47 -5.63 -21.06
CA LYS A 570 14.03 -4.64 -22.01
C LYS A 570 14.10 -5.14 -23.45
N ASP A 571 14.09 -6.45 -23.66
CA ASP A 571 14.02 -7.09 -24.99
C ASP A 571 12.59 -7.14 -25.57
N GLY A 572 11.59 -6.68 -24.81
CA GLY A 572 10.19 -6.64 -25.20
C GLY A 572 9.37 -7.87 -24.80
N THR A 573 10.00 -8.92 -24.28
CA THR A 573 9.31 -10.12 -23.79
C THR A 573 8.66 -9.90 -22.42
N PHE A 574 7.76 -10.79 -22.02
CA PHE A 574 7.10 -10.79 -20.71
C PHE A 574 7.35 -12.13 -20.02
N GLU A 575 7.45 -12.11 -18.70
CA GLU A 575 7.63 -13.32 -17.89
C GLU A 575 6.39 -14.23 -17.91
N LEU A 576 5.20 -13.64 -17.97
CA LEU A 576 3.92 -14.33 -18.08
C LEU A 576 2.88 -13.39 -18.71
N ASN A 577 1.91 -13.92 -19.45
CA ASN A 577 0.72 -13.14 -19.82
C ASN A 577 -0.39 -13.29 -18.76
N HIS A 578 -0.82 -12.20 -18.12
CA HIS A 578 -1.82 -12.25 -17.05
C HIS A 578 -3.25 -12.00 -17.58
N PRO A 579 -4.23 -12.90 -17.34
CA PRO A 579 -5.63 -12.69 -17.74
C PRO A 579 -6.44 -11.89 -16.71
N PHE A 580 -5.86 -11.55 -15.55
CA PHE A 580 -6.58 -10.90 -14.47
C PHE A 580 -6.53 -9.38 -14.62
N ASP A 581 -7.61 -8.72 -14.22
CA ASP A 581 -7.61 -7.28 -14.01
C ASP A 581 -6.81 -6.95 -12.74
N LEU A 582 -5.94 -5.94 -12.82
CA LEU A 582 -5.02 -5.61 -11.73
C LEU A 582 -5.72 -5.08 -10.48
N ASN A 583 -6.84 -4.33 -10.61
CA ASN A 583 -7.61 -3.91 -9.43
C ASN A 583 -8.22 -5.12 -8.74
N MET A 584 -8.90 -6.00 -9.49
CA MET A 584 -9.47 -7.23 -8.94
C MET A 584 -8.42 -8.08 -8.23
N TYR A 585 -7.26 -8.27 -8.87
CA TYR A 585 -6.16 -9.08 -8.33
C TYR A 585 -5.70 -8.58 -6.95
N LEU A 586 -5.43 -7.27 -6.84
CA LEU A 586 -4.99 -6.67 -5.60
C LEU A 586 -6.11 -6.60 -4.56
N ASP A 587 -7.35 -6.31 -4.94
CA ASP A 587 -8.46 -6.24 -4.00
C ASP A 587 -8.67 -7.56 -3.26
N ILE A 588 -8.54 -8.70 -3.96
CA ILE A 588 -8.66 -10.03 -3.36
C ILE A 588 -7.54 -10.26 -2.34
N ILE A 589 -6.28 -10.03 -2.72
CA ILE A 589 -5.13 -10.24 -1.84
C ILE A 589 -5.19 -9.31 -0.62
N LEU A 590 -5.44 -8.01 -0.84
CA LEU A 590 -5.48 -7.01 0.22
C LEU A 590 -6.62 -7.29 1.20
N LYS A 591 -7.80 -7.72 0.74
CA LYS A 591 -8.91 -8.10 1.63
C LYS A 591 -8.51 -9.24 2.57
N VAL A 592 -7.86 -10.28 2.06
CA VAL A 592 -7.35 -11.39 2.90
C VAL A 592 -6.36 -10.87 3.95
N VAL A 593 -5.41 -10.01 3.58
CA VAL A 593 -4.42 -9.48 4.54
C VAL A 593 -5.05 -8.53 5.57
N LEU A 594 -6.01 -7.71 5.17
CA LEU A 594 -6.71 -6.78 6.07
C LEU A 594 -7.59 -7.55 7.08
N GLU A 595 -8.20 -8.66 6.66
CA GLU A 595 -9.07 -9.50 7.49
C GLU A 595 -8.28 -10.43 8.42
N TYR A 596 -7.26 -11.14 7.91
CA TYR A 596 -6.53 -12.18 8.64
C TYR A 596 -5.17 -11.73 9.20
N GLY A 597 -4.72 -10.51 8.88
CA GLY A 597 -3.44 -9.98 9.34
C GLY A 597 -3.36 -9.65 10.84
N GLY A 598 -4.50 -9.42 11.51
CA GLY A 598 -4.56 -9.17 12.95
C GLY A 598 -3.70 -7.98 13.42
N HIS A 599 -2.87 -8.22 14.45
CA HIS A 599 -1.92 -7.25 15.00
C HIS A 599 -0.49 -7.42 14.47
N ARG A 600 -0.30 -8.36 13.54
CA ARG A 600 1.01 -8.70 12.98
C ARG A 600 1.65 -7.51 12.26
N LYS A 601 2.97 -7.43 12.34
CA LYS A 601 3.75 -6.48 11.54
C LYS A 601 3.88 -7.02 10.13
N ILE A 602 3.19 -6.38 9.18
CA ILE A 602 3.16 -6.80 7.78
C ILE A 602 3.73 -5.67 6.92
N VAL A 603 4.57 -6.02 5.96
CA VAL A 603 5.06 -5.15 4.89
C VAL A 603 4.66 -5.78 3.57
N PHE A 604 4.11 -5.01 2.64
CA PHE A 604 3.93 -5.45 1.26
C PHE A 604 5.17 -5.14 0.43
N SER A 605 5.52 -6.02 -0.49
CA SER A 605 6.55 -5.76 -1.49
C SER A 605 6.12 -6.23 -2.88
N SER A 606 6.71 -5.65 -3.92
CA SER A 606 6.53 -6.10 -5.31
C SER A 606 7.63 -5.54 -6.20
N PHE A 607 8.04 -6.30 -7.22
CA PHE A 607 8.89 -5.80 -8.30
C PHE A 607 8.13 -4.85 -9.24
N ASN A 608 6.79 -4.89 -9.25
CA ASN A 608 6.00 -4.03 -10.10
C ASN A 608 5.74 -2.68 -9.40
N PRO A 609 6.26 -1.55 -9.92
CA PRO A 609 6.12 -0.24 -9.29
C PRO A 609 4.67 0.29 -9.29
N ASP A 610 3.84 -0.12 -10.26
CA ASP A 610 2.43 0.25 -10.26
C ASP A 610 1.68 -0.46 -9.13
N ILE A 611 1.99 -1.73 -8.86
CA ILE A 611 1.43 -2.45 -7.71
C ILE A 611 1.77 -1.74 -6.40
N CYS A 612 3.02 -1.30 -6.22
CA CYS A 612 3.41 -0.56 -5.02
C CYS A 612 2.58 0.72 -4.82
N ALA A 613 2.41 1.51 -5.89
CA ALA A 613 1.56 2.71 -5.86
C ALA A 613 0.08 2.37 -5.61
N MET A 614 -0.44 1.32 -6.25
CA MET A 614 -1.82 0.87 -6.07
C MET A 614 -2.09 0.42 -4.64
N ILE A 615 -1.22 -0.39 -4.02
CA ILE A 615 -1.39 -0.81 -2.63
C ILE A 615 -1.37 0.41 -1.70
N ARG A 616 -0.46 1.36 -1.91
CA ARG A 616 -0.39 2.57 -1.07
C ARG A 616 -1.67 3.40 -1.13
N LEU A 617 -2.29 3.50 -2.31
CA LEU A 617 -3.53 4.24 -2.50
C LEU A 617 -4.77 3.44 -2.06
N LYS A 618 -4.74 2.11 -2.15
CA LYS A 618 -5.90 1.27 -1.84
C LYS A 618 -6.14 1.03 -0.36
N GLN A 619 -5.14 1.20 0.52
CA GLN A 619 -5.28 0.91 1.95
C GLN A 619 -4.49 1.89 2.84
N ASN A 620 -4.82 1.91 4.13
CA ASN A 620 -4.31 2.89 5.11
C ASN A 620 -3.55 2.29 6.30
N LYS A 621 -3.29 0.97 6.31
CA LYS A 621 -2.78 0.24 7.48
C LYS A 621 -1.33 -0.22 7.32
N TYR A 622 -0.97 -0.91 6.25
CA TYR A 622 0.33 -1.57 6.13
C TYR A 622 1.29 -0.78 5.22
N PRO A 623 2.60 -0.76 5.56
CA PRO A 623 3.63 -0.17 4.72
C PRO A 623 3.88 -0.98 3.45
N VAL A 624 4.46 -0.30 2.46
CA VAL A 624 4.87 -0.87 1.18
C VAL A 624 6.36 -0.58 0.96
N VAL A 625 7.11 -1.58 0.49
CA VAL A 625 8.49 -1.42 0.03
C VAL A 625 8.62 -1.89 -1.42
N PHE A 626 9.33 -1.13 -2.25
CA PHE A 626 9.49 -1.46 -3.67
C PHE A 626 10.71 -2.36 -3.91
N LEU A 627 10.50 -3.54 -4.50
CA LEU A 627 11.60 -4.45 -4.88
C LEU A 627 12.26 -3.97 -6.17
N THR A 628 13.58 -3.85 -6.16
CA THR A 628 14.35 -3.48 -7.36
C THR A 628 15.57 -4.37 -7.53
N GLN A 629 15.81 -4.77 -8.77
CA GLN A 629 17.05 -5.46 -9.17
C GLN A 629 18.24 -4.51 -9.26
N GLY A 630 17.98 -3.20 -9.38
CA GLY A 630 19.01 -2.20 -9.62
C GLY A 630 19.85 -2.55 -10.84
N ILE A 631 21.15 -2.24 -10.75
CA ILE A 631 22.11 -2.62 -11.79
C ILE A 631 22.69 -4.00 -11.43
N THR A 632 22.37 -5.01 -12.23
CA THR A 632 22.86 -6.39 -12.04
C THR A 632 23.14 -7.06 -13.38
N SER A 633 24.10 -7.99 -13.38
CA SER A 633 24.33 -8.92 -14.50
C SER A 633 23.65 -10.28 -14.30
N LYS A 634 23.03 -10.52 -13.14
CA LYS A 634 22.40 -11.81 -12.80
C LYS A 634 21.03 -12.00 -13.44
N TYR A 635 20.30 -10.91 -13.68
CA TYR A 635 18.93 -10.94 -14.18
C TYR A 635 18.74 -10.04 -15.41
N PRO A 636 17.82 -10.39 -16.33
CA PRO A 636 17.43 -9.49 -17.42
C PRO A 636 16.82 -8.20 -16.89
N THR A 637 17.23 -7.06 -17.46
CA THR A 637 16.73 -5.76 -17.05
C THR A 637 15.26 -5.56 -17.45
N TYR A 638 14.43 -5.03 -16.54
CA TYR A 638 13.07 -4.62 -16.83
C TYR A 638 13.00 -3.40 -17.76
N HIS A 639 11.97 -3.36 -18.62
CA HIS A 639 11.70 -2.23 -19.52
C HIS A 639 11.42 -0.94 -18.73
N ASP A 640 10.71 -1.04 -17.61
CA ASP A 640 10.33 0.11 -16.78
C ASP A 640 11.56 0.75 -16.12
N PRO A 641 11.87 2.03 -16.42
CA PRO A 641 13.02 2.73 -15.85
C PRO A 641 13.04 2.79 -14.33
N ARG A 642 11.87 2.75 -13.67
CA ARG A 642 11.75 2.77 -12.19
C ARG A 642 12.50 1.63 -11.53
N CYS A 643 12.69 0.52 -12.24
CA CYS A 643 13.30 -0.70 -11.72
C CYS A 643 14.81 -0.79 -11.94
N GLN A 644 15.40 0.10 -12.76
CA GLN A 644 16.73 -0.13 -13.37
C GLN A 644 17.90 0.32 -12.48
N THR A 645 17.67 1.19 -11.51
CA THR A 645 18.73 1.71 -10.62
C THR A 645 18.16 2.01 -9.23
N ILE A 646 18.97 1.89 -8.19
CA ILE A 646 18.57 2.25 -6.81
C ILE A 646 18.15 3.73 -6.69
N PRO A 647 18.85 4.72 -7.29
CA PRO A 647 18.39 6.11 -7.28
C PRO A 647 17.00 6.30 -7.90
N MET A 648 16.69 5.62 -9.01
CA MET A 648 15.35 5.71 -9.60
C MET A 648 14.29 5.03 -8.73
N ALA A 649 14.61 3.87 -8.15
CA ALA A 649 13.72 3.19 -7.20
C ALA A 649 13.42 4.06 -5.97
N MET A 650 14.43 4.77 -5.45
CA MET A 650 14.29 5.74 -4.37
C MET A 650 13.35 6.89 -4.76
N ARG A 651 13.53 7.49 -5.94
CA ARG A 651 12.65 8.57 -6.45
C ARG A 651 11.21 8.08 -6.63
N HIS A 652 11.03 6.85 -7.11
CA HIS A 652 9.70 6.23 -7.18
C HIS A 652 9.10 6.05 -5.80
N ALA A 653 9.87 5.58 -4.82
CA ALA A 653 9.39 5.39 -3.46
C ALA A 653 8.93 6.71 -2.80
N LEU A 654 9.66 7.80 -3.05
CA LEU A 654 9.26 9.15 -2.63
C LEU A 654 8.00 9.63 -3.35
N THR A 655 7.91 9.42 -4.66
CA THR A 655 6.79 9.87 -5.50
C THR A 655 5.50 9.13 -5.16
N ALA A 656 5.57 7.80 -5.02
CA ALA A 656 4.43 6.95 -4.68
C ALA A 656 4.06 7.01 -3.20
N ASP A 657 4.78 7.79 -2.38
CA ASP A 657 4.60 7.89 -0.94
C ASP A 657 4.59 6.52 -0.23
N ILE A 658 5.56 5.65 -0.54
CA ILE A 658 5.74 4.34 0.13
C ILE A 658 6.86 4.40 1.18
N LEU A 659 7.03 3.34 1.99
CA LEU A 659 7.92 3.37 3.16
C LEU A 659 9.41 3.25 2.79
N GLY A 660 9.72 2.49 1.74
CA GLY A 660 11.10 2.28 1.33
C GLY A 660 11.29 1.39 0.12
N ILE A 661 12.51 0.87 -0.02
CA ILE A 661 12.91 0.00 -1.13
C ILE A 661 13.60 -1.27 -0.62
N ASN A 662 13.55 -2.32 -1.43
CA ASN A 662 14.18 -3.61 -1.17
C ASN A 662 15.09 -3.96 -2.36
N VAL A 663 16.39 -3.85 -2.16
CA VAL A 663 17.36 -3.80 -3.25
C VAL A 663 18.15 -5.09 -3.39
N HIS A 664 18.61 -5.39 -4.60
CA HIS A 664 19.49 -6.53 -4.81
C HIS A 664 20.88 -6.29 -4.19
N THR A 665 21.39 -7.27 -3.44
CA THR A 665 22.62 -7.14 -2.65
C THR A 665 23.87 -6.85 -3.50
N GLU A 666 23.95 -7.38 -4.72
CA GLU A 666 25.10 -7.13 -5.59
C GLU A 666 25.33 -5.63 -5.87
N ASP A 667 24.25 -4.84 -6.00
CA ASP A 667 24.36 -3.41 -6.31
C ASP A 667 24.96 -2.63 -5.13
N ILE A 668 24.50 -2.93 -3.91
CA ILE A 668 25.02 -2.29 -2.68
C ILE A 668 26.41 -2.79 -2.29
N LEU A 669 26.79 -4.03 -2.63
CA LEU A 669 28.16 -4.49 -2.42
C LEU A 669 29.13 -3.80 -3.39
N ARG A 670 28.67 -3.49 -4.61
CA ARG A 670 29.44 -2.73 -5.59
C ARG A 670 29.57 -1.26 -5.20
N ASP A 671 28.50 -0.65 -4.69
CA ASP A 671 28.50 0.74 -4.22
C ASP A 671 27.72 0.90 -2.90
N PRO A 672 28.41 0.74 -1.75
CA PRO A 672 27.79 0.90 -0.43
C PRO A 672 27.27 2.29 -0.12
N SER A 673 27.69 3.33 -0.87
CA SER A 673 27.25 4.72 -0.64
C SER A 673 25.75 4.90 -0.90
N GLN A 674 25.15 4.03 -1.70
CA GLN A 674 23.73 4.04 -2.02
C GLN A 674 22.84 3.75 -0.79
N VAL A 675 23.35 3.01 0.20
CA VAL A 675 22.64 2.80 1.47
C VAL A 675 22.45 4.14 2.19
N LYS A 676 23.50 4.98 2.21
CA LYS A 676 23.41 6.32 2.80
C LYS A 676 22.47 7.21 2.01
N LEU A 677 22.55 7.18 0.67
CA LEU A 677 21.66 7.95 -0.22
C LEU A 677 20.18 7.72 0.10
N VAL A 678 19.78 6.45 0.21
CA VAL A 678 18.37 6.08 0.48
C VAL A 678 17.93 6.48 1.88
N LYS A 679 18.83 6.33 2.88
CA LYS A 679 18.54 6.72 4.26
C LYS A 679 18.45 8.24 4.45
N ASP A 680 19.33 8.99 3.78
CA ASP A 680 19.30 10.46 3.79
C ASP A 680 17.99 10.99 3.16
N ALA A 681 17.39 10.24 2.23
CA ALA A 681 16.06 10.53 1.67
C ALA A 681 14.90 10.19 2.61
N GLY A 682 15.16 9.65 3.81
CA GLY A 682 14.16 9.30 4.81
C GLY A 682 13.41 7.99 4.53
N LEU A 683 13.97 7.11 3.69
CA LEU A 683 13.37 5.83 3.35
C LEU A 683 14.04 4.67 4.12
N ILE A 684 13.27 3.61 4.34
CA ILE A 684 13.85 2.33 4.76
C ILE A 684 14.48 1.59 3.57
N ILE A 685 15.45 0.74 3.87
CA ILE A 685 16.17 -0.05 2.87
C ILE A 685 16.36 -1.47 3.37
N PHE A 686 15.81 -2.42 2.61
CA PHE A 686 16.02 -3.85 2.76
C PHE A 686 16.97 -4.33 1.65
N CYS A 687 17.56 -5.52 1.81
CA CYS A 687 18.23 -6.18 0.72
C CYS A 687 17.89 -7.66 0.61
N TRP A 688 18.00 -8.18 -0.61
CA TRP A 688 17.79 -9.58 -0.97
C TRP A 688 18.85 -10.04 -1.99
N GLY A 689 19.05 -11.35 -2.10
CA GLY A 689 19.94 -11.94 -3.10
C GLY A 689 20.85 -13.00 -2.49
N ASP A 690 21.42 -13.84 -3.36
CA ASP A 690 22.24 -14.99 -2.96
C ASP A 690 23.48 -14.61 -2.14
N ASP A 691 24.01 -13.40 -2.34
CA ASP A 691 25.18 -12.89 -1.63
C ASP A 691 24.90 -12.73 -0.12
N ASN A 692 23.63 -12.69 0.30
CA ASN A 692 23.23 -12.65 1.70
C ASN A 692 23.37 -14.01 2.41
N ASN A 693 23.63 -15.10 1.69
CA ASN A 693 23.79 -16.44 2.29
C ASN A 693 25.22 -16.67 2.83
N ASP A 694 25.79 -15.64 3.46
CA ASP A 694 27.10 -15.65 4.09
C ASP A 694 27.08 -14.82 5.39
N LYS A 695 27.62 -15.38 6.48
CA LYS A 695 27.62 -14.72 7.80
C LYS A 695 28.36 -13.39 7.78
N GLY A 696 29.49 -13.32 7.06
CA GLY A 696 30.30 -12.11 6.94
C GLY A 696 29.55 -11.00 6.20
N THR A 697 28.92 -11.34 5.07
CA THR A 697 28.09 -10.42 4.29
C THR A 697 26.90 -9.91 5.11
N ILE A 698 26.15 -10.79 5.78
CA ILE A 698 25.02 -10.37 6.63
C ILE A 698 25.49 -9.36 7.69
N GLN A 699 26.57 -9.66 8.41
CA GLN A 699 27.11 -8.76 9.44
C GLN A 699 27.56 -7.42 8.84
N TYR A 700 28.20 -7.44 7.66
CA TYR A 700 28.61 -6.24 6.95
C TYR A 700 27.40 -5.37 6.55
N LEU A 701 26.37 -5.97 5.96
CA LEU A 701 25.15 -5.29 5.55
C LEU A 701 24.41 -4.66 6.75
N LYS A 702 24.29 -5.39 7.85
CA LYS A 702 23.72 -4.84 9.10
C LYS A 702 24.55 -3.66 9.62
N LYS A 703 25.88 -3.75 9.55
CA LYS A 703 26.80 -2.66 9.96
C LYS A 703 26.73 -1.43 9.04
N LEU A 704 26.46 -1.62 7.75
CA LEU A 704 26.15 -0.53 6.83
C LEU A 704 24.85 0.21 7.21
N GLY A 705 24.02 -0.40 8.05
CA GLY A 705 22.80 0.19 8.59
C GLY A 705 21.57 -0.07 7.73
N LEU A 706 21.53 -1.22 7.04
CA LEU A 706 20.31 -1.73 6.42
C LEU A 706 19.25 -2.02 7.49
N HIS A 707 17.98 -1.80 7.16
CA HIS A 707 16.88 -2.00 8.10
C HIS A 707 16.49 -3.47 8.20
N ALA A 708 16.59 -4.23 7.11
CA ALA A 708 16.39 -5.67 7.10
C ALA A 708 17.27 -6.35 6.05
N VAL A 709 17.66 -7.61 6.30
CA VAL A 709 18.42 -8.46 5.40
C VAL A 709 17.61 -9.74 5.17
N ILE A 710 17.29 -10.03 3.92
CA ILE A 710 16.53 -11.21 3.50
C ILE A 710 17.49 -12.28 3.02
N TYR A 711 17.48 -13.46 3.64
CA TYR A 711 18.42 -14.54 3.33
C TYR A 711 17.84 -15.93 3.59
N ASP A 712 18.46 -16.94 2.98
CA ASP A 712 18.14 -18.35 3.14
C ASP A 712 18.83 -18.91 4.41
N LYS A 713 18.43 -20.11 4.86
CA LYS A 713 19.11 -20.88 5.91
C LYS A 713 19.31 -20.08 7.20
N ILE A 714 18.24 -19.44 7.66
CA ILE A 714 18.27 -18.65 8.90
C ILE A 714 18.69 -19.48 10.11
N ASP A 715 18.40 -20.78 10.09
CA ASP A 715 18.84 -21.79 11.06
C ASP A 715 20.37 -21.93 11.14
N GLU A 716 21.07 -21.77 10.02
CA GLU A 716 22.54 -21.87 9.95
C GLU A 716 23.23 -20.52 10.18
N TYR A 717 22.67 -19.45 9.60
CA TYR A 717 23.35 -18.15 9.51
C TYR A 717 22.97 -17.16 10.60
N ASN A 718 21.80 -17.30 11.22
CA ASN A 718 21.37 -16.37 12.26
C ASN A 718 22.25 -16.51 13.51
N ALA A 719 22.94 -15.42 13.85
CA ALA A 719 23.85 -15.36 14.99
C ALA A 719 23.19 -15.01 16.33
N LYS A 720 21.87 -14.77 16.38
CA LYS A 720 21.16 -14.48 17.63
C LYS A 720 21.32 -15.63 18.62
N GLU A 721 21.78 -15.33 19.83
CA GLU A 721 21.82 -16.29 20.95
C GLU A 721 20.42 -16.61 21.44
N VAL A 722 19.57 -15.58 21.58
CA VAL A 722 18.16 -15.70 21.92
C VAL A 722 17.34 -15.61 20.63
N LYS A 723 16.70 -16.72 20.25
CA LYS A 723 15.88 -16.83 19.03
C LYS A 723 14.48 -16.25 19.23
N GLU A 724 14.40 -15.04 19.76
CA GLU A 724 13.15 -14.30 19.91
C GLU A 724 13.07 -13.19 18.86
N SER A 725 11.87 -13.00 18.30
CA SER A 725 11.58 -11.88 17.40
C SER A 725 11.60 -10.55 18.15
N ILE A 726 12.17 -9.52 17.52
CA ILE A 726 12.16 -8.15 18.06
C ILE A 726 10.73 -7.66 18.36
N PHE A 727 9.73 -8.06 17.56
CA PHE A 727 8.36 -7.63 17.77
C PHE A 727 7.74 -8.22 19.04
N LEU A 728 8.19 -9.42 19.44
CA LEU A 728 7.78 -10.04 20.70
C LEU A 728 8.43 -9.35 21.91
N VAL A 729 9.69 -8.94 21.78
CA VAL A 729 10.39 -8.14 22.80
C VAL A 729 9.66 -6.81 22.98
N ASP A 730 9.39 -6.11 21.88
CA ASP A 730 8.70 -4.82 21.86
C ASP A 730 7.30 -4.88 22.46
N ALA A 731 6.53 -5.92 22.14
CA ALA A 731 5.20 -6.12 22.70
C ALA A 731 5.26 -6.30 24.22
N ARG A 732 6.25 -7.07 24.73
CA ARG A 732 6.46 -7.27 26.18
C ARG A 732 6.92 -5.98 26.86
N GLU A 733 7.82 -5.22 26.25
CA GLU A 733 8.28 -3.94 26.80
C GLU A 733 7.15 -2.91 26.85
N SER A 734 6.38 -2.78 25.76
CA SER A 734 5.21 -1.90 25.70
C SER A 734 4.17 -2.26 26.78
N GLN A 735 3.92 -3.56 27.00
CA GLN A 735 3.04 -4.02 28.07
C GLN A 735 3.59 -3.68 29.45
N LYS A 736 4.89 -3.86 29.70
CA LYS A 736 5.54 -3.49 30.97
C LYS A 736 5.45 -1.99 31.23
N GLU A 737 5.68 -1.17 30.21
CA GLU A 737 5.54 0.29 30.30
C GLU A 737 4.10 0.70 30.64
N LEU A 738 3.11 0.10 29.98
CA LEU A 738 1.69 0.33 30.27
C LEU A 738 1.34 -0.06 31.71
N ILE A 739 1.84 -1.20 32.19
CA ILE A 739 1.64 -1.66 33.57
C ILE A 739 2.33 -0.71 34.56
N ALA A 740 3.57 -0.29 34.30
CA ALA A 740 4.30 0.64 35.15
C ALA A 740 3.60 2.02 35.24
N LEU A 741 3.09 2.53 34.11
CA LEU A 741 2.29 3.75 34.05
C LEU A 741 0.97 3.60 34.82
N ALA A 742 0.33 2.43 34.76
CA ALA A 742 -0.87 2.15 35.54
C ALA A 742 -0.59 2.14 37.06
N HIS A 743 0.55 1.59 37.49
CA HIS A 743 0.95 1.56 38.90
C HIS A 743 1.36 2.94 39.45
N CYS A 744 2.04 3.77 38.65
CA CYS A 744 2.38 5.14 39.05
C CYS A 744 1.14 6.04 39.22
N ASN A 745 0.05 5.74 38.52
CA ASN A 745 -1.23 6.46 38.65
C ASN A 745 -2.12 5.94 39.81
N GLN A 746 -1.70 4.88 40.51
CA GLN A 746 -2.46 4.28 41.62
C GLN A 746 -1.87 4.55 43.01
N THR A 747 -0.81 5.36 43.13
CA THR A 747 -0.27 5.70 44.45
C THR A 747 -1.15 6.76 45.12
N PRO A 748 -1.79 6.48 46.28
CA PRO A 748 -2.54 7.49 47.01
C PRO A 748 -1.57 8.52 47.61
N GLN A 749 -1.91 9.80 47.46
CA GLN A 749 -1.22 10.90 48.15
C GLN A 749 -1.14 10.59 49.66
N THR A 750 0.06 10.27 50.12
CA THR A 750 0.34 10.11 51.55
C THR A 750 0.81 11.45 52.09
N GLN A 751 -0.09 12.07 52.85
CA GLN A 751 0.09 13.04 53.94
C GLN A 751 1.17 14.13 53.77
N ILE A 752 0.65 15.34 53.59
CA ILE A 752 1.27 16.62 53.89
C ILE A 752 1.84 16.57 55.32
N SER A 753 3.17 16.69 55.45
CA SER A 753 3.80 17.21 56.65
C SER A 753 4.46 18.55 56.31
N THR A 754 4.16 19.53 57.15
CA THR A 754 4.51 20.94 57.06
C THR A 754 6.03 21.17 56.98
N PRO A 755 6.53 22.11 56.15
CA PRO A 755 7.94 22.44 56.11
C PRO A 755 8.31 23.44 57.22
N LEU A 756 9.40 23.16 57.95
CA LEU A 756 10.09 24.15 58.76
C LEU A 756 11.23 24.76 57.91
N ASN A 757 11.23 26.09 57.84
CA ASN A 757 12.20 26.94 57.15
C ASN A 757 13.66 26.60 57.45
N THR A 758 14.51 26.60 56.43
CA THR A 758 15.77 27.38 56.49
C THR A 758 16.30 27.66 55.08
N GLU A 759 16.52 28.94 54.82
CA GLU A 759 17.03 29.53 53.59
C GLU A 759 18.47 29.08 53.27
N LYS A 760 18.78 28.93 51.97
CA LYS A 760 19.89 29.67 51.34
C LYS A 760 19.90 29.54 49.81
N GLU A 761 20.12 30.68 49.20
CA GLU A 761 20.05 31.05 47.78
C GLU A 761 21.07 30.34 46.88
N TYR A 762 20.68 30.10 45.61
CA TYR A 762 21.60 29.88 44.49
C TYR A 762 21.33 30.94 43.42
N TYR A 763 22.36 31.74 43.12
CA TYR A 763 22.39 32.63 41.96
C TYR A 763 22.91 31.92 40.71
N LEU A 764 22.20 32.17 39.61
CA LEU A 764 22.56 31.95 38.22
C LEU A 764 23.92 32.56 37.86
N ASN A 765 24.66 31.96 36.92
CA ASN A 765 25.04 32.67 35.68
C ASN A 765 25.68 31.76 34.61
N ARG A 766 25.18 31.93 33.38
CA ARG A 766 25.82 31.56 32.10
C ARG A 766 27.17 32.26 31.93
N PRO A 767 28.00 31.82 30.96
CA PRO A 767 28.21 32.72 29.84
C PRO A 767 28.35 32.07 28.45
N SER A 768 28.19 32.95 27.46
CA SER A 768 28.23 32.76 26.02
C SER A 768 29.64 32.94 25.42
N THR A 769 29.89 32.22 24.32
CA THR A 769 30.62 32.59 23.06
C THR A 769 31.86 33.51 23.07
N THR A 770 32.95 33.06 22.43
CA THR A 770 33.72 33.73 21.32
C THR A 770 35.05 32.95 21.05
N THR A 771 35.20 32.28 19.90
CA THR A 771 35.92 32.63 18.64
C THR A 771 37.46 32.40 18.58
N SER A 772 37.87 31.70 17.51
CA SER A 772 39.12 31.82 16.72
C SER A 772 40.33 30.86 16.92
N LEU A 773 40.38 29.87 16.02
CA LEU A 773 41.38 29.62 14.94
C LEU A 773 42.83 29.14 15.23
N LYS A 774 43.13 28.02 14.53
CA LYS A 774 44.35 27.57 13.80
C LYS A 774 45.29 26.49 14.41
N ASN A 775 45.15 25.29 13.82
CA ASN A 775 46.14 24.49 13.06
C ASN A 775 47.47 24.03 13.71
N ILE A 776 47.67 22.70 13.84
CA ILE A 776 48.62 21.83 13.08
C ILE A 776 49.09 20.57 13.87
N ILE A 777 48.84 19.40 13.26
CA ILE A 777 49.59 18.12 13.18
C ILE A 777 49.98 17.34 14.46
N GLY A 778 49.50 16.09 14.53
CA GLY A 778 50.34 14.94 14.89
C GLY A 778 49.74 13.90 15.85
N GLY A 779 49.57 12.66 15.38
CA GLY A 779 49.90 11.45 16.14
C GLY A 779 48.80 10.70 16.91
N ASP A 780 48.59 9.44 16.49
CA ASP A 780 48.32 8.23 17.29
C ASP A 780 47.01 8.03 18.08
N SER A 781 46.21 7.10 17.54
CA SER A 781 45.88 5.78 18.13
C SER A 781 45.16 5.66 19.51
N ILE A 782 44.02 4.94 19.45
CA ILE A 782 43.39 4.10 20.49
C ILE A 782 42.63 4.83 21.63
N TYR A 783 41.30 4.66 21.64
CA TYR A 783 40.50 4.77 22.86
C TYR A 783 39.89 3.43 23.24
N SER A 784 40.22 3.03 24.47
CA SER A 784 39.76 1.84 25.18
C SER A 784 38.47 2.10 25.97
N VAL A 785 37.69 1.03 26.11
CA VAL A 785 36.47 0.91 26.93
C VAL A 785 36.84 0.84 28.43
N PRO A 786 36.09 1.48 29.35
CA PRO A 786 36.27 1.27 30.78
C PRO A 786 35.42 0.09 31.30
N ASN A 787 36.10 -0.92 31.83
CA ASN A 787 35.55 -1.96 32.70
C ASN A 787 35.50 -1.46 34.16
N MET A 788 34.38 -1.66 34.87
CA MET A 788 34.33 -1.64 36.34
C MET A 788 33.88 -2.99 36.88
N LYS A 789 34.62 -3.44 37.90
CA LYS A 789 34.66 -4.77 38.51
C LYS A 789 33.58 -4.96 39.59
N LEU A 790 33.07 -6.19 39.70
CA LEU A 790 32.40 -6.72 40.90
C LEU A 790 33.42 -7.12 41.99
N PRO A 791 33.02 -7.16 43.28
CA PRO A 791 33.76 -7.83 44.34
C PRO A 791 33.20 -9.24 44.67
N THR A 792 34.11 -10.13 45.07
CA THR A 792 33.88 -11.53 45.48
C THR A 792 34.25 -11.76 46.96
N ASN A 793 33.60 -12.78 47.56
CA ASN A 793 33.89 -13.59 48.78
C ASN A 793 32.62 -13.67 49.67
N CYS A 794 32.14 -14.80 50.22
CA CYS A 794 32.76 -16.05 50.69
C CYS A 794 31.76 -17.25 50.64
N GLU A 795 32.33 -18.45 50.82
CA GLU A 795 31.78 -19.82 50.85
C GLU A 795 30.86 -20.16 52.06
N GLU A 796 29.93 -21.12 51.92
CA GLU A 796 29.94 -22.47 52.54
C GLU A 796 28.56 -23.19 52.46
N SER A 797 28.64 -24.52 52.58
CA SER A 797 27.72 -25.65 52.32
C SER A 797 26.40 -25.78 53.12
N ILE A 798 25.43 -26.56 52.59
CA ILE A 798 24.77 -27.77 53.17
C ILE A 798 23.47 -28.16 52.41
N GLU A 799 23.54 -29.28 51.68
CA GLU A 799 22.68 -30.49 51.72
C GLU A 799 21.11 -30.45 51.88
N ILE A 800 20.41 -31.20 50.99
CA ILE A 800 19.30 -32.19 51.18
C ILE A 800 18.13 -32.08 50.15
N ASN A 801 18.02 -33.13 49.30
CA ASN A 801 16.86 -33.94 48.81
C ASN A 801 15.45 -33.31 48.70
N GLU A 802 14.55 -33.66 47.77
CA GLU A 802 14.32 -34.92 47.03
C GLU A 802 13.24 -34.73 45.93
N MET A 803 13.10 -35.77 45.09
CA MET A 803 12.03 -36.09 44.11
C MET A 803 12.25 -35.74 42.62
N THR A 804 13.14 -36.55 42.01
CA THR A 804 12.93 -37.26 40.73
C THR A 804 11.57 -37.99 40.68
N LYS A 805 10.84 -38.23 39.58
CA LYS A 805 11.09 -39.11 38.41
C LYS A 805 9.69 -39.33 37.76
N ASP A 806 9.46 -39.32 36.45
CA ASP A 806 9.48 -40.44 35.48
C ASP A 806 9.01 -39.82 34.13
N PHE A 807 9.43 -40.19 32.91
CA PHE A 807 9.48 -41.51 32.26
C PHE A 807 10.41 -41.46 31.04
N SER A 808 11.23 -42.50 30.85
CA SER A 808 11.76 -42.93 29.54
C SER A 808 11.87 -44.45 29.55
N ALA A 809 11.44 -45.15 28.50
CA ALA A 809 11.99 -46.46 28.12
C ALA A 809 11.50 -46.94 26.74
N CYS A 810 12.39 -47.73 26.12
CA CYS A 810 12.32 -48.55 24.90
C CYS A 810 12.70 -47.83 23.59
N ALA A 811 13.71 -48.25 22.81
CA ALA A 811 14.59 -49.43 22.90
C ALA A 811 15.85 -49.23 22.03
N ASN A 812 16.95 -49.88 22.41
CA ASN A 812 18.19 -50.04 21.63
C ASN A 812 18.56 -51.53 21.63
N THR A 813 18.76 -52.14 20.44
CA THR A 813 19.74 -53.21 20.07
C THR A 813 19.34 -53.74 18.69
N PHE A 814 20.19 -53.76 17.65
CA PHE A 814 21.36 -54.62 17.46
C PHE A 814 22.37 -53.98 16.48
N GLY A 815 23.67 -54.23 16.69
CA GLY A 815 24.76 -53.79 15.81
C GLY A 815 25.29 -54.89 14.88
N HIS A 816 26.05 -54.47 13.85
CA HIS A 816 27.37 -55.01 13.50
C HIS A 816 28.01 -54.21 12.34
N SER A 817 29.32 -53.97 12.44
CA SER A 817 30.16 -53.27 11.45
C SER A 817 30.70 -54.18 10.34
N VAL A 818 30.97 -53.65 9.15
CA VAL A 818 32.03 -54.15 8.24
C VAL A 818 32.77 -52.99 7.56
N LYS A 819 34.07 -53.22 7.34
CA LYS A 819 35.19 -52.35 7.00
C LYS A 819 35.27 -51.83 5.55
N ALA A 820 36.12 -50.81 5.44
CA ALA A 820 36.76 -50.13 4.31
C ALA A 820 37.29 -50.97 3.11
N ASN A 821 37.35 -50.29 1.96
CA ASN A 821 38.36 -50.28 0.86
C ASN A 821 37.97 -49.04 -0.01
N GLY A 822 38.80 -48.15 -0.57
CA GLY A 822 40.22 -48.14 -0.93
C GLY A 822 40.39 -48.06 -2.46
N ALA A 823 41.07 -47.01 -2.98
CA ALA A 823 41.60 -46.79 -4.36
C ALA A 823 40.60 -46.27 -5.43
N SER A 824 40.71 -45.02 -5.94
CA SER A 824 41.62 -44.43 -6.95
C SER A 824 41.38 -44.90 -8.39
N ASP A 825 40.93 -44.03 -9.30
CA ASP A 825 41.79 -43.52 -10.39
C ASP A 825 41.06 -42.59 -11.40
N VAL A 826 41.87 -41.69 -11.91
CA VAL A 826 41.69 -40.71 -12.99
C VAL A 826 41.42 -41.42 -14.33
N ILE A 827 40.66 -40.79 -15.25
CA ILE A 827 41.07 -40.56 -16.65
C ILE A 827 39.98 -39.82 -17.45
N CYS A 828 40.43 -38.73 -18.04
CA CYS A 828 39.86 -37.87 -19.06
C CYS A 828 39.45 -38.62 -20.34
N LYS A 829 38.37 -38.18 -21.00
CA LYS A 829 38.23 -38.17 -22.48
C LYS A 829 36.92 -37.48 -22.91
N GLN A 830 37.03 -36.27 -23.47
CA GLN A 830 36.22 -35.91 -24.64
C GLN A 830 36.84 -36.57 -25.89
N PRO A 831 36.13 -36.74 -27.02
CA PRO A 831 36.04 -35.63 -27.98
C PRO A 831 34.76 -35.58 -28.87
N THR A 832 34.32 -34.34 -29.14
CA THR A 832 33.83 -33.80 -30.44
C THR A 832 32.49 -34.24 -31.09
N PRO A 833 31.89 -33.37 -31.95
CA PRO A 833 30.45 -33.24 -32.18
C PRO A 833 30.00 -33.52 -33.64
N LEU A 834 28.71 -33.24 -33.90
CA LEU A 834 27.98 -33.03 -35.19
C LEU A 834 26.98 -34.13 -35.57
N PRO A 835 25.93 -33.86 -36.39
CA PRO A 835 25.28 -32.58 -36.75
C PRO A 835 23.74 -32.59 -36.65
N GLU A 836 23.18 -31.39 -36.81
CA GLU A 836 21.78 -31.05 -37.04
C GLU A 836 21.12 -31.86 -38.18
N PHE A 837 19.85 -32.22 -37.99
CA PHE A 837 18.92 -32.48 -39.08
C PHE A 837 17.61 -31.72 -38.82
N TYR A 838 17.31 -30.80 -39.74
CA TYR A 838 15.98 -30.21 -39.94
C TYR A 838 15.01 -31.26 -40.47
N GLY A 839 13.79 -31.24 -39.96
CA GLY A 839 12.65 -31.98 -40.48
C GLY A 839 11.37 -31.44 -39.85
N GLU A 840 10.77 -30.45 -40.51
CA GLU A 840 9.37 -30.07 -40.28
C GLU A 840 8.48 -31.25 -40.65
N ASP A 841 7.60 -31.68 -39.73
CA ASP A 841 6.46 -32.53 -40.08
C ASP A 841 5.19 -31.96 -39.42
N GLU A 842 4.44 -31.21 -40.23
CA GLU A 842 3.09 -30.72 -39.99
C GLU A 842 2.10 -31.87 -40.21
N ALA A 843 1.83 -32.67 -39.18
CA ALA A 843 0.72 -33.63 -39.19
C ALA A 843 0.35 -34.16 -37.80
N ALA A 844 -0.24 -33.32 -36.93
CA ALA A 844 -1.15 -33.78 -35.86
C ALA A 844 -1.89 -32.60 -35.19
N LYS A 845 -2.75 -31.92 -35.96
CA LYS A 845 -3.89 -31.20 -35.38
C LYS A 845 -5.02 -32.22 -35.23
N ASP A 846 -5.14 -32.77 -34.03
CA ASP A 846 -6.41 -33.16 -33.40
C ASP A 846 -6.08 -33.72 -31.99
N CYS A 847 -6.78 -33.18 -30.98
CA CYS A 847 -6.71 -33.48 -29.54
C CYS A 847 -5.61 -32.77 -28.74
N LEU A 848 -5.88 -31.52 -28.32
CA LEU A 848 -6.09 -31.11 -26.92
C LEU A 848 -6.37 -29.61 -26.81
#